data_AF-A0AAD4X932-F1
#
_entry.id   AF-A0AAD4X932-F1
#
_cell.length_a   1.000
_cell.length_b   1.000
_cell.length_c   1.000
_cell.angle_alpha   90.00
_cell.angle_beta   90.00
_cell.angle_gamma   90.00
#
_symmetry.space_group_name_H-M   'P 1'
#
loop_
_entity.id
_entity.type
_entity.pdbx_description
1 polymer ?
#
loop_
_entity_poly.entity_id
_entity_poly.type
_entity_poly.pdbx_seq_one_letter_code
_entity_poly.pdbx_strand_id
1 'polypeptide(L)'
;MPLFKRKPFPLVDSPDDLEPRDLVFQVRFTKEIFKDYQEYLKRINLYRRRIWTCKVTGKANLTYEEALVTEQRAAEKVQQFPKELMAPVLHIIQFSTLTLRDLLVTLSRKLQERQLVEGLELHVRKKDKSFPCKILKILEDSDPISYEVGWIGKDKKVTGSSVVNFNDLIRRKLPVSREVLKSFIRESTSQSSPWVIHDNLAREHGISTEPPEDSNDDDDNARRKKNKRKEPEDDYSLIKRKKAKKGVQIAEEEPIKYPIDDSLVKPGADEPKFTDRPPPSRDFGVPEEYVGDLLMVWDFCSSFGRLLHLSPFSLEDFESAICHKDTNLNLIMESHSAFFQFLIKDEGDYFTAVQKKKRKSKITLLNWSEYLCDFLEMKEISEFSTHIATIKRGHYGLLDPHYKLAIFRELVVCALDTDAFRDRLDDSIEQQQALAAKKRGVALEEGRKRREEKLLKAESNGKQVLNGNSLENGGKVHHYENGSDDKQNGSNYKPNGSNGKQNGCDDKENGSNSKSNGSNDKQNGDVAEEENKHILVYRRKKASGNRERTSVEEQSSNEEHKESDKRSRDKRNEAKENRNEGQTKEVLQKEIEKLYVCTYSLGKDKDYNRYWFFRHEGRLFIESSDSKHWGYYSAKEELDALVGSLNPKGERERALQKQLRKSYDKISLALQKRSKDIAFNIALEEAVVRRSTRVHAPVRDNPAKAFLRYVNKWKE
;
A
#
# COMPACT_ATOMS: atom_id res chain seq x y z
N MET A 1 -22.51 19.12 16.08
CA MET A 1 -21.65 20.28 15.82
C MET A 1 -20.18 19.88 15.95
N PRO A 2 -19.33 20.21 14.97
CA PRO A 2 -17.90 19.89 14.96
C PRO A 2 -17.12 20.43 16.17
N LEU A 3 -16.08 19.69 16.56
CA LEU A 3 -15.20 20.04 17.66
C LEU A 3 -13.92 20.71 17.15
N PHE A 4 -13.54 21.83 17.76
CA PHE A 4 -12.23 22.47 17.60
C PHE A 4 -11.36 22.18 18.83
N LYS A 5 -10.13 21.69 18.63
CA LYS A 5 -9.21 21.27 19.72
C LYS A 5 -9.91 20.38 20.78
N ARG A 6 -10.80 19.48 20.34
CA ARG A 6 -11.66 18.58 21.16
C ARG A 6 -12.76 19.25 22.01
N LYS A 7 -13.02 20.56 21.86
CA LYS A 7 -14.16 21.26 22.49
C LYS A 7 -15.20 21.67 21.44
N PRO A 8 -16.49 21.82 21.79
CA PRO A 8 -17.45 22.50 20.93
C PRO A 8 -16.97 23.92 20.60
N PHE A 9 -17.20 24.37 19.38
CA PHE A 9 -16.89 25.74 18.96
C PHE A 9 -18.18 26.56 18.90
N PRO A 10 -18.30 27.69 19.63
CA PRO A 10 -19.49 28.52 19.56
C PRO A 10 -19.61 29.18 18.19
N LEU A 11 -20.84 29.24 17.67
CA LEU A 11 -21.16 30.12 16.54
C LEU A 11 -21.20 31.58 17.03
N VAL A 12 -21.14 32.53 16.11
CA VAL A 12 -21.49 33.93 16.40
C VAL A 12 -23.00 34.10 16.31
N ASP A 13 -23.57 34.71 17.35
CA ASP A 13 -24.98 35.10 17.40
C ASP A 13 -25.28 36.13 16.30
N SER A 14 -26.53 36.19 15.84
CA SER A 14 -26.92 37.14 14.79
C SER A 14 -26.92 38.57 15.36
N PRO A 15 -26.38 39.59 14.65
CA PRO A 15 -26.47 40.97 15.11
C PRO A 15 -27.93 41.42 15.23
N ASP A 16 -28.35 41.85 16.42
CA ASP A 16 -29.75 42.23 16.68
C ASP A 16 -30.19 43.46 15.86
N ASP A 17 -29.26 44.38 15.57
CA ASP A 17 -29.48 45.62 14.84
C ASP A 17 -29.62 45.44 13.30
N LEU A 18 -30.36 44.44 12.81
CA LEU A 18 -30.47 44.14 11.37
C LEU A 18 -31.80 44.60 10.76
N GLU A 19 -31.74 45.54 9.81
CA GLU A 19 -32.92 45.93 9.02
C GLU A 19 -33.16 44.96 7.84
N PRO A 20 -34.43 44.74 7.39
CA PRO A 20 -34.76 43.84 6.28
C PRO A 20 -34.19 44.21 4.89
N ARG A 21 -33.40 45.30 4.80
CA ARG A 21 -32.72 45.77 3.58
C ARG A 21 -31.19 45.80 3.72
N ASP A 22 -30.64 45.43 4.87
CA ASP A 22 -29.19 45.41 5.11
C ASP A 22 -28.49 44.36 4.22
N LEU A 23 -27.42 44.77 3.55
CA LEU A 23 -26.54 43.86 2.81
C LEU A 23 -25.56 43.19 3.78
N VAL A 24 -25.65 41.86 3.90
CA VAL A 24 -24.89 41.07 4.87
C VAL A 24 -24.21 39.85 4.25
N PHE A 25 -23.12 39.40 4.87
CA PHE A 25 -22.39 38.19 4.47
C PHE A 25 -22.78 37.01 5.36
N GLN A 26 -23.55 36.06 4.82
CA GLN A 26 -23.95 34.84 5.54
C GLN A 26 -23.03 33.65 5.22
N VAL A 27 -22.60 32.92 6.26
CA VAL A 27 -21.89 31.64 6.09
C VAL A 27 -22.90 30.52 5.75
N ARG A 28 -22.79 29.93 4.55
CA ARG A 28 -23.84 29.06 3.98
C ARG A 28 -24.32 27.90 4.86
N PHE A 29 -23.44 27.33 5.68
CA PHE A 29 -23.65 26.09 6.46
C PHE A 29 -23.79 26.29 7.98
N THR A 30 -23.32 27.41 8.56
CA THR A 30 -23.59 27.77 9.97
C THR A 30 -24.71 28.79 10.12
N LYS A 31 -25.08 29.49 9.03
CA LYS A 31 -26.06 30.58 8.97
C LYS A 31 -25.70 31.86 9.73
N GLU A 32 -24.53 31.91 10.36
CA GLU A 32 -23.95 33.12 10.96
C GLU A 32 -23.90 34.28 9.95
N ILE A 33 -24.22 35.49 10.44
CA ILE A 33 -24.38 36.70 9.64
C ILE A 33 -23.32 37.72 10.07
N PHE A 34 -22.62 38.32 9.11
CA PHE A 34 -21.59 39.32 9.35
C PHE A 34 -21.88 40.60 8.55
N LYS A 35 -21.78 41.77 9.21
CA LYS A 35 -21.82 43.08 8.54
C LYS A 35 -20.46 43.42 7.90
N ASP A 36 -19.34 43.07 8.54
CA ASP A 36 -18.00 43.25 7.97
C ASP A 36 -17.54 42.04 7.12
N TYR A 37 -16.93 42.35 5.98
CA TYR A 37 -16.35 41.38 5.06
C TYR A 37 -15.05 40.76 5.59
N GLN A 38 -14.23 41.48 6.37
CA GLN A 38 -12.98 40.93 6.90
C GLN A 38 -13.23 39.91 8.01
N GLU A 39 -14.24 40.12 8.85
CA GLU A 39 -14.72 39.14 9.83
C GLU A 39 -15.34 37.90 9.17
N TYR A 40 -16.18 38.09 8.15
CA TYR A 40 -16.67 36.99 7.31
C TYR A 40 -15.52 36.17 6.70
N LEU A 41 -14.51 36.83 6.11
CA LEU A 41 -13.33 36.14 5.56
C LEU A 41 -12.53 35.40 6.64
N LYS A 42 -12.31 35.99 7.82
CA LYS A 42 -11.65 35.32 8.95
C LYS A 42 -12.43 34.06 9.38
N ARG A 43 -13.76 34.15 9.49
CA ARG A 43 -14.67 33.03 9.82
C ARG A 43 -14.62 31.91 8.78
N ILE A 44 -14.80 32.25 7.50
CA ILE A 44 -14.72 31.30 6.38
C ILE A 44 -13.35 30.62 6.31
N ASN A 45 -12.27 31.37 6.47
CA ASN A 45 -10.91 30.82 6.44
C ASN A 45 -10.62 29.94 7.66
N LEU A 46 -11.25 30.15 8.81
CA LEU A 46 -11.18 29.23 9.95
C LEU A 46 -11.92 27.90 9.67
N TYR A 47 -13.10 27.97 9.04
CA TYR A 47 -13.86 26.77 8.68
C TYR A 47 -13.25 25.95 7.54
N ARG A 48 -12.53 26.60 6.61
CA ARG A 48 -11.77 25.94 5.52
C ARG A 48 -10.49 25.24 5.98
N ARG A 49 -9.96 25.51 7.19
CA ARG A 49 -8.78 24.81 7.73
C ARG A 49 -9.13 23.37 8.12
N ARG A 50 -8.25 22.42 7.81
CA ARG A 50 -8.37 20.99 8.21
C ARG A 50 -8.01 20.75 9.69
N ILE A 51 -8.70 21.43 10.59
CA ILE A 51 -8.44 21.45 12.05
C ILE A 51 -9.63 20.97 12.90
N TRP A 52 -10.71 20.54 12.25
CA TRP A 52 -11.97 20.15 12.88
C TRP A 52 -12.03 18.64 13.10
N THR A 53 -12.79 18.24 14.12
CA THR A 53 -13.05 16.84 14.48
C THR A 53 -14.54 16.59 14.57
N CYS A 54 -15.06 15.64 13.80
CA CYS A 54 -16.45 15.19 13.87
C CYS A 54 -16.75 14.64 15.28
N LYS A 55 -17.73 15.21 16.02
CA LYS A 55 -18.11 14.79 17.38
C LYS A 55 -18.40 13.29 17.43
N VAL A 56 -19.24 12.81 16.51
CA VAL A 56 -19.75 11.44 16.47
C VAL A 56 -18.63 10.45 16.10
N THR A 57 -18.12 10.51 14.86
CA THR A 57 -17.12 9.52 14.38
C THR A 57 -15.73 9.69 15.03
N GLY A 58 -15.40 10.90 15.49
CA GLY A 58 -14.07 11.28 15.98
C GLY A 58 -12.98 11.32 14.91
N LYS A 59 -13.36 11.41 13.63
CA LYS A 59 -12.42 11.71 12.55
C LYS A 59 -11.95 13.16 12.71
N ALA A 60 -10.64 13.34 12.84
CA ALA A 60 -9.96 14.63 12.87
C ALA A 60 -9.45 15.03 11.47
N ASN A 61 -8.83 16.20 11.37
CA ASN A 61 -8.25 16.78 10.15
C ASN A 61 -9.28 17.02 9.02
N LEU A 62 -10.51 17.31 9.42
CA LEU A 62 -11.59 17.74 8.53
C LEU A 62 -11.69 19.27 8.51
N THR A 63 -12.24 19.82 7.44
CA THR A 63 -12.86 21.15 7.44
C THR A 63 -14.17 21.12 8.23
N TYR A 64 -14.73 22.29 8.58
CA TYR A 64 -15.99 22.34 9.34
C TYR A 64 -17.16 21.73 8.57
N GLU A 65 -17.22 21.97 7.26
CA GLU A 65 -18.29 21.46 6.37
C GLU A 65 -18.17 19.95 6.15
N GLU A 66 -16.96 19.41 5.93
CA GLU A 66 -16.73 17.95 5.94
C GLU A 66 -17.06 17.32 7.30
N ALA A 67 -16.78 18.02 8.41
CA ALA A 67 -17.12 17.55 9.75
C ALA A 67 -18.64 17.51 9.96
N LEU A 68 -19.40 18.53 9.52
CA LEU A 68 -20.87 18.51 9.52
C LEU A 68 -21.42 17.35 8.68
N VAL A 69 -20.98 17.19 7.43
CA VAL A 69 -21.45 16.12 6.54
C VAL A 69 -21.11 14.73 7.09
N THR A 70 -20.00 14.58 7.81
CA THR A 70 -19.65 13.31 8.48
C THR A 70 -20.32 13.10 9.84
N GLU A 71 -20.85 14.15 10.48
CA GLU A 71 -21.77 14.02 11.62
C GLU A 71 -23.16 13.60 11.13
N GLN A 72 -23.71 14.27 10.12
CA GLN A 72 -25.02 13.94 9.55
C GLN A 72 -25.06 12.48 9.03
N ARG A 73 -24.09 12.07 8.21
CA ARG A 73 -23.95 10.69 7.70
C ARG A 73 -23.61 9.64 8.77
N ALA A 74 -23.33 10.06 10.00
CA ALA A 74 -23.17 9.17 11.15
C ALA A 74 -24.50 9.05 11.92
N ALA A 75 -25.18 10.17 12.17
CA ALA A 75 -26.52 10.19 12.77
C ALA A 75 -27.53 9.39 11.93
N GLU A 76 -27.54 9.55 10.61
CA GLU A 76 -28.34 8.74 9.66
C GLU A 76 -28.12 7.23 9.84
N LYS A 77 -26.90 6.80 10.20
CA LYS A 77 -26.54 5.39 10.43
C LYS A 77 -26.76 4.92 11.86
N VAL A 78 -26.87 5.85 12.81
CA VAL A 78 -27.29 5.59 14.19
C VAL A 78 -28.81 5.49 14.27
N GLN A 79 -29.56 6.23 13.44
CA GLN A 79 -31.00 6.04 13.25
C GLN A 79 -31.36 4.71 12.60
N GLN A 80 -30.45 4.12 11.82
CA GLN A 80 -30.56 2.76 11.24
C GLN A 80 -30.13 1.65 12.22
N PHE A 81 -29.85 1.96 13.49
CA PHE A 81 -29.50 0.96 14.50
C PHE A 81 -30.73 0.12 14.89
N PRO A 82 -30.66 -1.22 14.96
CA PRO A 82 -31.81 -2.06 15.29
C PRO A 82 -32.37 -1.74 16.69
N LYS A 83 -33.67 -1.48 16.77
CA LYS A 83 -34.36 -1.04 18.01
C LYS A 83 -34.25 -2.08 19.13
N GLU A 84 -34.27 -3.34 18.74
CA GLU A 84 -34.16 -4.53 19.57
C GLU A 84 -32.79 -4.60 20.30
N LEU A 85 -31.77 -3.93 19.74
CA LEU A 85 -30.42 -3.87 20.30
C LEU A 85 -30.18 -2.61 21.14
N MET A 86 -31.05 -1.59 21.07
CA MET A 86 -30.81 -0.30 21.73
C MET A 86 -30.75 -0.43 23.26
N ALA A 87 -31.82 -0.93 23.90
CA ALA A 87 -31.86 -1.06 25.35
C ALA A 87 -30.74 -1.98 25.91
N PRO A 88 -30.48 -3.19 25.37
CA PRO A 88 -29.36 -4.03 25.83
C PRO A 88 -27.98 -3.36 25.71
N VAL A 89 -27.74 -2.58 24.65
CA VAL A 89 -26.46 -1.87 24.46
C VAL A 89 -26.34 -0.69 25.42
N LEU A 90 -27.42 0.08 25.61
CA LEU A 90 -27.46 1.20 26.53
C LEU A 90 -27.25 0.74 28.00
N HIS A 91 -27.88 -0.35 28.44
CA HIS A 91 -27.62 -0.94 29.76
C HIS A 91 -26.16 -1.37 30.00
N ILE A 92 -25.39 -1.67 28.95
CA ILE A 92 -23.96 -2.03 29.06
C ILE A 92 -23.05 -0.77 29.03
N ILE A 93 -23.55 0.34 28.49
CA ILE A 93 -22.86 1.63 28.44
C ILE A 93 -23.01 2.37 29.78
N GLN A 94 -24.22 2.40 30.36
CA GLN A 94 -24.53 3.16 31.56
C GLN A 94 -23.60 2.80 32.74
N PHE A 95 -23.04 3.81 33.39
CA PHE A 95 -22.05 3.76 34.47
C PHE A 95 -20.75 2.97 34.17
N SER A 96 -20.49 2.59 32.92
CA SER A 96 -19.27 1.86 32.58
C SER A 96 -18.01 2.71 32.85
N THR A 97 -17.00 2.11 33.49
CA THR A 97 -15.68 2.73 33.75
C THR A 97 -14.65 2.42 32.67
N LEU A 98 -15.00 1.60 31.68
CA LEU A 98 -14.09 1.13 30.63
C LEU A 98 -13.71 2.24 29.63
N THR A 99 -12.52 2.13 29.01
CA THR A 99 -12.19 3.03 27.89
C THR A 99 -13.10 2.74 26.68
N LEU A 100 -13.28 3.72 25.78
CA LEU A 100 -14.09 3.53 24.55
C LEU A 100 -13.66 2.30 23.73
N ARG A 101 -12.37 1.94 23.72
CA ARG A 101 -11.87 0.76 23.01
C ARG A 101 -12.37 -0.53 23.66
N ASP A 102 -12.35 -0.59 24.97
CA ASP A 102 -12.57 -1.81 25.75
C ASP A 102 -14.08 -2.02 25.99
N LEU A 103 -14.83 -0.92 26.15
CA LEU A 103 -16.29 -0.90 26.05
C LEU A 103 -16.76 -1.41 24.67
N LEU A 104 -16.14 -0.98 23.57
CA LEU A 104 -16.45 -1.50 22.24
C LEU A 104 -16.15 -2.99 22.07
N VAL A 105 -15.07 -3.51 22.68
CA VAL A 105 -14.77 -4.95 22.69
C VAL A 105 -15.82 -5.70 23.52
N THR A 106 -16.14 -5.22 24.72
CA THR A 106 -17.13 -5.82 25.62
C THR A 106 -18.54 -5.84 25.02
N LEU A 107 -18.96 -4.75 24.38
CA LEU A 107 -20.22 -4.68 23.65
C LEU A 107 -20.24 -5.63 22.44
N SER A 108 -19.19 -5.62 21.61
CA SER A 108 -19.09 -6.53 20.45
C SER A 108 -19.18 -8.00 20.91
N ARG A 109 -18.53 -8.33 22.03
CA ARG A 109 -18.57 -9.67 22.64
C ARG A 109 -19.95 -10.02 23.19
N LYS A 110 -20.56 -9.16 24.03
CA LYS A 110 -21.90 -9.42 24.60
C LYS A 110 -22.99 -9.52 23.52
N LEU A 111 -22.91 -8.71 22.46
CA LEU A 111 -23.78 -8.81 21.27
C LEU A 111 -23.52 -10.07 20.43
N GLN A 112 -22.32 -10.65 20.49
CA GLN A 112 -22.01 -11.92 19.85
C GLN A 112 -22.43 -13.12 20.73
N GLU A 113 -22.43 -12.98 22.06
CA GLU A 113 -22.83 -14.02 23.00
C GLU A 113 -24.35 -14.16 23.08
N ARG A 114 -25.08 -13.07 23.35
CA ARG A 114 -26.51 -13.08 23.72
C ARG A 114 -27.51 -13.07 22.56
N GLN A 115 -27.05 -13.08 21.31
CA GLN A 115 -27.91 -12.90 20.13
C GLN A 115 -28.21 -14.21 19.39
N LEU A 116 -28.93 -15.11 20.05
CA LEU A 116 -29.76 -16.12 19.38
C LEU A 116 -31.20 -15.86 19.81
N VAL A 117 -32.06 -15.67 18.83
CA VAL A 117 -33.44 -15.19 18.95
C VAL A 117 -34.22 -15.85 17.82
N GLU A 118 -35.47 -16.21 18.06
CA GLU A 118 -36.35 -16.79 17.06
C GLU A 118 -36.49 -15.86 15.85
N GLY A 119 -36.43 -16.42 14.64
CA GLY A 119 -36.46 -15.69 13.38
C GLY A 119 -35.10 -15.26 12.80
N LEU A 120 -33.96 -15.44 13.51
CA LEU A 120 -32.64 -15.12 12.95
C LEU A 120 -32.18 -16.09 11.86
N GLU A 121 -31.69 -15.55 10.73
CA GLU A 121 -31.12 -16.33 9.63
C GLU A 121 -29.59 -16.52 9.82
N LEU A 122 -29.15 -17.77 9.86
CA LEU A 122 -27.77 -18.23 10.09
C LEU A 122 -27.37 -19.26 9.02
N HIS A 123 -26.18 -19.86 9.15
CA HIS A 123 -25.80 -21.05 8.39
C HIS A 123 -25.39 -22.18 9.33
N VAL A 124 -25.70 -23.43 8.99
CA VAL A 124 -25.25 -24.63 9.73
C VAL A 124 -24.10 -25.28 8.97
N ARG A 125 -23.06 -25.72 9.68
CA ARG A 125 -22.05 -26.64 9.13
C ARG A 125 -22.58 -28.07 9.16
N LYS A 126 -22.66 -28.75 8.02
CA LYS A 126 -23.04 -30.16 7.94
C LYS A 126 -22.21 -30.87 6.89
N LYS A 127 -21.31 -31.76 7.32
CA LYS A 127 -20.36 -32.50 6.46
C LYS A 127 -19.59 -31.57 5.49
N ASP A 128 -18.87 -30.61 6.08
CA ASP A 128 -18.08 -29.56 5.42
C ASP A 128 -18.79 -28.66 4.39
N LYS A 129 -20.12 -28.67 4.37
CA LYS A 129 -20.94 -27.74 3.58
C LYS A 129 -21.77 -26.85 4.51
N SER A 130 -21.90 -25.58 4.15
CA SER A 130 -22.66 -24.58 4.90
C SER A 130 -24.04 -24.37 4.28
N PHE A 131 -25.11 -24.62 5.03
CA PHE A 131 -26.49 -24.49 4.55
C PHE A 131 -27.22 -23.36 5.28
N PRO A 132 -27.93 -22.46 4.58
CA PRO A 132 -28.68 -21.38 5.22
C PRO A 132 -29.89 -21.92 5.98
N CYS A 133 -30.12 -21.40 7.18
CA CYS A 133 -31.24 -21.77 8.04
C CYS A 133 -31.79 -20.55 8.78
N LYS A 134 -32.99 -20.68 9.34
CA LYS A 134 -33.65 -19.70 10.20
C LYS A 134 -33.97 -20.34 11.53
N ILE A 135 -33.58 -19.72 12.66
CA ILE A 135 -33.97 -20.22 13.98
C ILE A 135 -35.50 -20.14 14.09
N LEU A 136 -36.13 -21.27 14.41
CA LEU A 136 -37.57 -21.37 14.65
C LEU A 136 -37.85 -21.35 16.15
N LYS A 137 -37.05 -22.09 16.93
CA LYS A 137 -37.20 -22.19 18.38
C LYS A 137 -35.86 -22.40 19.09
N ILE A 138 -35.72 -21.85 20.29
CA ILE A 138 -34.60 -22.12 21.21
C ILE A 138 -35.02 -23.21 22.21
N LEU A 139 -34.15 -24.19 22.45
CA LEU A 139 -34.37 -25.28 23.41
C LEU A 139 -33.34 -25.16 24.53
N GLU A 140 -33.67 -24.39 25.56
CA GLU A 140 -32.78 -24.07 26.69
C GLU A 140 -32.61 -25.23 27.68
N ASP A 141 -33.45 -26.27 27.61
CA ASP A 141 -33.46 -27.43 28.51
C ASP A 141 -32.37 -28.49 28.21
N SER A 142 -31.44 -28.24 27.28
CA SER A 142 -30.31 -29.13 26.97
C SER A 142 -28.97 -28.43 27.16
N ASP A 143 -28.01 -29.08 27.82
CA ASP A 143 -26.59 -28.69 27.76
C ASP A 143 -25.80 -29.69 26.91
N PRO A 144 -25.17 -29.28 25.79
CA PRO A 144 -25.18 -27.94 25.19
C PRO A 144 -26.53 -27.53 24.58
N ILE A 145 -26.78 -26.22 24.55
CA ILE A 145 -28.04 -25.62 24.07
C ILE A 145 -28.29 -25.99 22.60
N SER A 146 -29.52 -26.42 22.32
CA SER A 146 -29.97 -26.84 21.01
C SER A 146 -31.02 -25.89 20.42
N TYR A 147 -31.11 -25.87 19.09
CA TYR A 147 -31.92 -24.91 18.34
C TYR A 147 -32.70 -25.66 17.27
N GLU A 148 -34.02 -25.46 17.20
CA GLU A 148 -34.77 -25.88 16.03
C GLU A 148 -34.54 -24.84 14.93
N VAL A 149 -34.02 -25.28 13.77
CA VAL A 149 -33.76 -24.42 12.62
C VAL A 149 -34.50 -24.92 11.38
N GLY A 150 -35.14 -24.00 10.66
CA GLY A 150 -35.77 -24.21 9.38
C GLY A 150 -34.81 -23.96 8.22
N TRP A 151 -34.63 -24.92 7.32
CA TRP A 151 -33.74 -24.81 6.16
C TRP A 151 -34.31 -23.86 5.11
N ILE A 152 -33.47 -22.99 4.54
CA ILE A 152 -33.90 -21.96 3.58
C ILE A 152 -33.64 -22.43 2.14
N GLY A 153 -34.69 -22.47 1.32
CA GLY A 153 -34.62 -22.80 -0.11
C GLY A 153 -34.09 -21.68 -1.00
N LYS A 154 -33.84 -21.98 -2.28
CA LYS A 154 -33.43 -20.98 -3.29
C LYS A 154 -34.46 -19.85 -3.50
N ASP A 155 -35.71 -20.10 -3.11
CA ASP A 155 -36.85 -19.18 -3.14
C ASP A 155 -37.05 -18.40 -1.82
N LYS A 156 -36.10 -18.51 -0.87
CA LYS A 156 -36.16 -17.98 0.49
C LYS A 156 -37.28 -18.53 1.38
N LYS A 157 -37.96 -19.62 1.01
CA LYS A 157 -38.95 -20.27 1.88
C LYS A 157 -38.29 -21.29 2.79
N VAL A 158 -38.92 -21.57 3.93
CA VAL A 158 -38.51 -22.66 4.83
C VAL A 158 -38.98 -24.00 4.23
N THR A 159 -38.05 -24.90 3.93
CA THR A 159 -38.32 -26.18 3.25
C THR A 159 -38.42 -27.38 4.19
N GLY A 160 -38.18 -27.19 5.49
CA GLY A 160 -38.30 -28.19 6.56
C GLY A 160 -37.46 -27.78 7.77
N SER A 161 -37.70 -28.36 8.95
CA SER A 161 -36.92 -28.06 10.17
C SER A 161 -36.05 -29.23 10.64
N SER A 162 -35.08 -28.92 11.51
CA SER A 162 -34.31 -29.91 12.27
C SER A 162 -33.64 -29.27 13.49
N VAL A 163 -33.40 -30.06 14.54
CA VAL A 163 -32.62 -29.61 15.72
C VAL A 163 -31.12 -29.63 15.41
N VAL A 164 -30.41 -28.57 15.83
CA VAL A 164 -28.98 -28.34 15.58
C VAL A 164 -28.31 -27.80 16.85
N ASN A 165 -27.04 -28.17 17.08
CA ASN A 165 -26.24 -27.76 18.23
C ASN A 165 -25.70 -26.33 18.06
N PHE A 166 -25.53 -25.58 19.15
CA PHE A 166 -24.84 -24.27 19.14
C PHE A 166 -23.53 -24.28 18.34
N ASN A 167 -22.71 -25.33 18.50
CA ASN A 167 -21.38 -25.43 17.91
C ASN A 167 -21.37 -25.60 16.37
N ASP A 168 -22.49 -26.04 15.78
CA ASP A 168 -22.63 -26.21 14.33
C ASP A 168 -23.08 -24.92 13.62
N LEU A 169 -23.46 -23.88 14.37
CA LEU A 169 -23.96 -22.60 13.83
C LEU A 169 -22.82 -21.68 13.35
N ILE A 170 -22.58 -21.68 12.02
CA ILE A 170 -21.73 -20.71 11.34
C ILE A 170 -22.44 -19.35 11.31
N ARG A 171 -22.09 -18.48 12.27
CA ARG A 171 -22.47 -17.06 12.26
C ARG A 171 -21.62 -16.30 11.23
N ARG A 172 -22.24 -15.57 10.29
CA ARG A 172 -21.56 -14.64 9.37
C ARG A 172 -22.02 -13.20 9.61
N LYS A 173 -21.05 -12.32 9.88
CA LYS A 173 -21.16 -10.88 10.16
C LYS A 173 -21.91 -10.52 11.46
N LEU A 174 -21.40 -9.53 12.18
CA LEU A 174 -22.08 -8.89 13.29
C LEU A 174 -23.18 -7.97 12.71
N PRO A 175 -24.41 -7.90 13.28
CA PRO A 175 -25.51 -7.11 12.70
C PRO A 175 -25.22 -5.61 12.61
N VAL A 176 -24.30 -5.10 13.45
CA VAL A 176 -23.86 -3.69 13.46
C VAL A 176 -22.34 -3.63 13.36
N SER A 177 -21.79 -2.70 12.57
CA SER A 177 -20.33 -2.51 12.46
C SER A 177 -19.75 -1.82 13.70
N ARG A 178 -18.45 -2.02 13.97
CA ARG A 178 -17.78 -1.41 15.13
C ARG A 178 -17.75 0.12 15.04
N GLU A 179 -17.81 0.66 13.83
CA GLU A 179 -17.84 2.09 13.52
C GLU A 179 -19.22 2.70 13.78
N VAL A 180 -20.30 1.97 13.48
CA VAL A 180 -21.67 2.37 13.82
C VAL A 180 -21.87 2.29 15.33
N LEU A 181 -21.46 1.20 15.97
CA LEU A 181 -21.51 1.05 17.44
C LEU A 181 -20.69 2.15 18.16
N LYS A 182 -19.50 2.50 17.65
CA LYS A 182 -18.69 3.62 18.16
C LYS A 182 -19.38 4.98 18.01
N SER A 183 -20.17 5.15 16.96
CA SER A 183 -20.96 6.35 16.71
C SER A 183 -22.13 6.41 17.70
N PHE A 184 -22.90 5.33 17.81
CA PHE A 184 -24.01 5.15 18.76
C PHE A 184 -23.60 5.48 20.21
N ILE A 185 -22.47 4.94 20.71
CA ILE A 185 -22.00 5.21 22.08
C ILE A 185 -21.81 6.72 22.32
N ARG A 186 -21.31 7.47 21.33
CA ARG A 186 -20.99 8.91 21.46
C ARG A 186 -22.14 9.86 21.15
N GLU A 187 -23.20 9.31 20.57
CA GLU A 187 -24.44 10.03 20.30
C GLU A 187 -25.44 9.83 21.45
N SER A 188 -25.38 8.67 22.13
CA SER A 188 -26.18 8.36 23.32
C SER A 188 -25.60 8.87 24.65
N THR A 189 -24.30 9.20 24.74
CA THR A 189 -23.65 9.59 26.02
C THR A 189 -23.30 11.07 26.17
N SER A 190 -23.54 11.60 27.37
CA SER A 190 -23.18 12.93 27.83
C SER A 190 -21.75 12.99 28.40
N GLN A 191 -21.33 11.95 29.11
CA GLN A 191 -20.03 11.83 29.78
C GLN A 191 -19.32 10.53 29.38
N SER A 192 -17.99 10.52 29.41
CA SER A 192 -17.15 9.42 28.92
C SER A 192 -16.23 8.75 29.97
N SER A 193 -16.42 9.06 31.25
CA SER A 193 -15.78 8.39 32.40
C SER A 193 -16.42 8.89 33.70
N PRO A 194 -17.26 8.09 34.40
CA PRO A 194 -17.95 6.93 33.84
C PRO A 194 -18.77 7.32 32.60
N TRP A 195 -19.16 6.35 31.77
CA TRP A 195 -20.07 6.60 30.67
C TRP A 195 -21.47 6.84 31.22
N VAL A 196 -22.07 7.99 30.88
CA VAL A 196 -23.42 8.37 31.32
C VAL A 196 -24.25 8.69 30.08
N ILE A 197 -25.43 8.10 30.01
CA ILE A 197 -26.38 8.25 28.88
C ILE A 197 -27.18 9.54 29.05
N HIS A 198 -27.60 10.15 27.94
CA HIS A 198 -28.51 11.30 27.96
C HIS A 198 -29.86 10.93 28.60
N ASP A 199 -30.29 11.72 29.59
CA ASP A 199 -31.47 11.47 30.44
C ASP A 199 -32.76 11.15 29.66
N ASN A 200 -32.92 11.75 28.48
CA ASN A 200 -34.05 11.48 27.59
C ASN A 200 -34.06 10.03 27.07
N LEU A 201 -32.90 9.50 26.65
CA LEU A 201 -32.74 8.11 26.18
C LEU A 201 -32.79 7.11 27.34
N ALA A 202 -32.30 7.49 28.52
CA ALA A 202 -32.43 6.67 29.72
C ALA A 202 -33.92 6.51 30.11
N ARG A 203 -34.68 7.60 30.06
CA ARG A 203 -36.13 7.62 30.31
C ARG A 203 -36.93 6.85 29.25
N GLU A 204 -36.57 6.97 27.96
CA GLU A 204 -37.21 6.26 26.85
C GLU A 204 -37.05 4.73 26.95
N HIS A 205 -35.90 4.25 27.45
CA HIS A 205 -35.59 2.83 27.55
C HIS A 205 -35.69 2.24 28.98
N GLY A 206 -36.24 2.99 29.95
CA GLY A 206 -36.44 2.50 31.32
C GLY A 206 -35.15 2.22 32.12
N ILE A 207 -34.07 2.92 31.79
CA ILE A 207 -32.75 2.73 32.39
C ILE A 207 -32.60 3.64 33.61
N SER A 208 -32.26 3.08 34.77
CA SER A 208 -32.04 3.90 35.97
C SER A 208 -30.89 4.91 35.78
N THR A 209 -31.14 6.12 36.27
CA THR A 209 -30.18 7.23 36.34
C THR A 209 -29.58 7.39 37.74
N GLU A 210 -30.04 6.59 38.70
CA GLU A 210 -29.47 6.53 40.05
C GLU A 210 -28.16 5.73 40.02
N PRO A 211 -27.06 6.23 40.62
CA PRO A 211 -25.83 5.46 40.76
C PRO A 211 -26.06 4.19 41.60
N PRO A 212 -25.36 3.08 41.32
CA PRO A 212 -25.42 1.91 42.19
C PRO A 212 -24.92 2.25 43.60
N GLU A 213 -25.77 2.05 44.59
CA GLU A 213 -25.32 1.89 45.98
C GLU A 213 -24.59 0.53 46.11
N ASP A 214 -23.76 0.41 47.15
CA ASP A 214 -22.86 -0.73 47.43
C ASP A 214 -21.80 -1.08 46.36
N SER A 215 -20.72 -0.29 46.38
CA SER A 215 -19.36 -0.87 46.39
C SER A 215 -18.37 0.11 47.06
N ASN A 216 -18.50 0.24 48.38
CA ASN A 216 -17.36 0.61 49.22
C ASN A 216 -16.32 -0.54 49.21
N ASP A 217 -15.13 -0.28 49.74
CA ASP A 217 -14.04 -1.25 49.94
C ASP A 217 -13.36 -1.82 48.66
N ASP A 218 -12.64 -0.96 47.91
CA ASP A 218 -11.25 -1.28 47.47
C ASP A 218 -10.44 -0.10 46.82
N ASP A 219 -11.07 0.90 46.20
CA ASP A 219 -10.34 1.88 45.33
C ASP A 219 -9.44 2.92 46.06
N ASP A 220 -9.47 3.02 47.40
CA ASP A 220 -8.69 4.05 48.13
C ASP A 220 -7.16 3.83 48.01
N ASN A 221 -6.72 2.62 47.65
CA ASN A 221 -5.31 2.29 47.43
C ASN A 221 -4.78 2.83 46.07
N ALA A 222 -5.65 2.99 45.06
CA ALA A 222 -5.25 3.46 43.74
C ALA A 222 -4.92 4.97 43.73
N ARG A 223 -5.66 5.77 44.52
CA ARG A 223 -5.49 7.22 44.59
C ARG A 223 -4.17 7.61 45.27
N ARG A 224 -3.73 6.88 46.31
CA ARG A 224 -2.53 7.22 47.09
C ARG A 224 -1.21 6.99 46.33
N LYS A 225 -1.15 6.06 45.37
CA LYS A 225 0.09 5.75 44.61
C LYS A 225 0.46 6.76 43.50
N LYS A 226 -0.43 7.69 43.11
CA LYS A 226 -0.10 8.71 42.10
C LYS A 226 0.60 9.97 42.63
N ASN A 227 0.60 10.21 43.94
CA ASN A 227 1.22 11.42 44.54
C ASN A 227 2.72 11.30 44.87
N LYS A 228 3.42 10.25 44.40
CA LYS A 228 4.89 10.14 44.51
C LYS A 228 5.56 9.71 43.20
N ARG A 229 5.61 10.65 42.25
CA ARG A 229 6.70 10.81 41.26
C ARG A 229 6.67 12.25 40.72
N LYS A 230 7.41 13.13 41.39
CA LYS A 230 7.87 14.39 40.80
C LYS A 230 9.11 14.07 39.95
N GLU A 231 9.27 14.75 38.81
CA GLU A 231 10.52 15.20 38.16
C GLU A 231 10.28 15.44 36.66
N PRO A 232 10.93 16.43 36.03
CA PRO A 232 11.45 17.69 36.56
C PRO A 232 10.59 18.90 36.09
N GLU A 233 10.87 20.10 36.62
CA GLU A 233 10.38 21.36 36.04
C GLU A 233 11.47 21.93 35.13
N ASP A 234 11.31 21.83 33.81
CA ASP A 234 12.25 22.43 32.85
C ASP A 234 12.03 23.96 32.73
N ASP A 235 13.09 24.72 32.95
CA ASP A 235 13.06 26.19 33.02
C ASP A 235 12.92 26.85 31.65
N TYR A 236 11.75 27.44 31.37
CA TYR A 236 11.57 28.39 30.26
C TYR A 236 10.51 29.48 30.49
N SER A 237 10.13 29.76 31.74
CA SER A 237 8.97 30.64 32.06
C SER A 237 9.31 32.08 32.46
N LEU A 238 10.60 32.41 32.69
CA LEU A 238 11.00 33.65 33.38
C LEU A 238 11.18 34.92 32.52
N ILE A 239 11.11 34.85 31.18
CA ILE A 239 11.47 35.99 30.28
C ILE A 239 10.26 36.70 29.61
N LYS A 240 9.02 36.54 30.12
CA LYS A 240 7.84 37.32 29.65
C LYS A 240 7.06 38.09 30.73
N ARG A 241 7.72 38.50 31.84
CA ARG A 241 7.15 39.41 32.87
C ARG A 241 7.87 40.75 33.08
N LYS A 242 8.66 41.23 32.10
CA LYS A 242 9.14 42.64 32.05
C LYS A 242 9.09 43.25 30.63
N LYS A 243 7.88 43.51 30.10
CA LYS A 243 7.69 44.45 28.95
C LYS A 243 6.26 45.01 28.79
N ALA A 244 5.57 45.27 29.91
CA ALA A 244 4.28 45.97 29.90
C ALA A 244 4.46 47.49 30.10
N LYS A 245 5.01 48.21 29.10
CA LYS A 245 4.90 49.68 28.92
C LYS A 245 5.65 50.19 27.65
N LYS A 246 4.93 50.20 26.52
CA LYS A 246 4.94 51.16 25.39
C LYS A 246 4.32 50.47 24.16
N GLY A 247 3.63 51.23 23.32
CA GLY A 247 2.76 50.71 22.25
C GLY A 247 3.44 50.55 20.89
N VAL A 248 2.61 50.62 19.84
CA VAL A 248 2.86 50.18 18.45
C VAL A 248 2.85 48.65 18.31
N GLN A 249 1.85 48.15 17.60
CA GLN A 249 1.75 46.74 17.21
C GLN A 249 2.48 46.54 15.88
N ILE A 250 3.42 45.59 15.84
CA ILE A 250 3.80 44.89 14.61
C ILE A 250 3.39 43.44 14.84
N ALA A 251 2.63 42.87 13.91
CA ALA A 251 2.16 41.50 14.01
C ALA A 251 3.25 40.53 13.52
N GLU A 252 4.03 39.98 14.45
CA GLU A 252 4.89 38.83 14.18
C GLU A 252 3.99 37.62 13.85
N GLU A 253 4.05 37.11 12.61
CA GLU A 253 3.37 35.85 12.26
C GLU A 253 4.01 34.68 13.05
N GLU A 254 3.18 33.75 13.55
CA GLU A 254 3.70 32.52 14.17
C GLU A 254 4.56 31.74 13.15
N PRO A 255 5.74 31.20 13.53
CA PRO A 255 6.66 30.57 12.60
C PRO A 255 6.02 29.34 11.93
N ILE A 256 5.90 29.40 10.61
CA ILE A 256 5.24 28.37 9.79
C ILE A 256 5.98 27.04 9.92
N LYS A 257 5.31 26.06 10.54
CA LYS A 257 5.86 24.70 10.73
C LYS A 257 5.64 23.84 9.48
N TYR A 258 6.72 23.53 8.78
CA TYR A 258 6.71 22.65 7.60
C TYR A 258 6.65 21.15 7.97
N PRO A 259 6.10 20.29 7.10
CA PRO A 259 5.46 20.63 5.82
C PRO A 259 4.08 21.27 6.04
N ILE A 260 3.56 21.93 5.00
CA ILE A 260 2.18 22.40 4.93
C ILE A 260 1.56 21.98 3.58
N ASP A 261 0.27 22.21 3.39
CA ASP A 261 -0.36 22.06 2.07
C ASP A 261 0.44 22.87 1.05
N ASP A 262 0.81 22.23 -0.06
CA ASP A 262 1.65 22.78 -1.13
C ASP A 262 1.09 24.10 -1.69
N SER A 263 -0.24 24.24 -1.66
CA SER A 263 -0.99 25.44 -2.08
C SER A 263 -0.90 26.61 -1.09
N LEU A 264 -0.32 26.40 0.10
CA LEU A 264 -0.12 27.39 1.17
C LEU A 264 1.36 27.75 1.38
N VAL A 265 2.27 27.19 0.58
CA VAL A 265 3.71 27.49 0.66
C VAL A 265 3.97 28.90 0.14
N LYS A 266 4.12 29.86 1.06
CA LYS A 266 4.61 31.21 0.75
C LYS A 266 6.05 31.12 0.20
N PRO A 267 6.38 31.82 -0.90
CA PRO A 267 7.76 32.00 -1.32
C PRO A 267 8.60 32.69 -0.22
N GLY A 268 9.84 32.25 -0.03
CA GLY A 268 10.76 32.79 0.99
C GLY A 268 11.89 33.62 0.39
N ALA A 269 12.41 34.59 1.16
CA ALA A 269 13.62 35.34 0.77
C ALA A 269 14.86 34.42 0.72
N ASP A 270 14.98 33.49 1.67
CA ASP A 270 16.05 32.48 1.76
C ASP A 270 15.68 31.16 1.03
N GLU A 271 14.84 31.21 0.01
CA GLU A 271 14.41 30.00 -0.71
C GLU A 271 15.54 29.49 -1.62
N PRO A 272 15.94 28.20 -1.52
CA PRO A 272 16.92 27.64 -2.46
C PRO A 272 16.38 27.74 -3.89
N LYS A 273 17.26 28.08 -4.84
CA LYS A 273 16.91 28.13 -6.27
C LYS A 273 16.59 26.72 -6.76
N PHE A 274 15.30 26.37 -6.75
CA PHE A 274 14.78 25.20 -7.43
C PHE A 274 15.05 25.31 -8.94
N THR A 275 15.20 24.17 -9.62
CA THR A 275 15.19 24.15 -11.09
C THR A 275 13.77 24.38 -11.59
N ASP A 276 13.64 25.08 -12.72
CA ASP A 276 12.34 25.19 -13.41
C ASP A 276 11.81 23.79 -13.74
N ARG A 277 10.49 23.60 -13.59
CA ARG A 277 9.85 22.32 -13.91
C ARG A 277 9.82 22.16 -15.44
N PRO A 278 10.44 21.11 -16.02
CA PRO A 278 10.43 20.93 -17.46
C PRO A 278 9.00 20.65 -17.95
N PRO A 279 8.59 21.18 -19.12
CA PRO A 279 7.33 20.80 -19.73
C PRO A 279 7.39 19.33 -20.17
N PRO A 280 6.39 18.49 -19.87
CA PRO A 280 6.38 17.11 -20.34
C PRO A 280 6.10 17.05 -21.85
N SER A 281 6.69 16.06 -22.53
CA SER A 281 6.29 15.71 -23.89
C SER A 281 4.83 15.23 -23.91
N ARG A 282 4.14 15.52 -25.02
CA ARG A 282 2.79 15.01 -25.33
C ARG A 282 2.71 14.36 -26.71
N ASP A 283 3.86 13.91 -27.23
CA ASP A 283 3.95 13.21 -28.51
C ASP A 283 3.39 11.80 -28.36
N PHE A 284 2.10 11.66 -28.68
CA PHE A 284 1.31 10.44 -28.64
C PHE A 284 0.59 10.25 -29.99
N GLY A 285 0.46 9.01 -30.45
CA GLY A 285 -0.34 8.66 -31.62
C GLY A 285 -1.86 8.73 -31.37
N VAL A 286 -2.28 8.64 -30.10
CA VAL A 286 -3.67 8.77 -29.65
C VAL A 286 -3.91 10.15 -28.99
N PRO A 287 -5.14 10.70 -29.05
CA PRO A 287 -5.48 11.91 -28.30
C PRO A 287 -5.24 11.74 -26.79
N GLU A 288 -4.81 12.82 -26.12
CA GLU A 288 -4.39 12.82 -24.71
C GLU A 288 -5.38 12.12 -23.76
N GLU A 289 -6.69 12.31 -24.00
CA GLU A 289 -7.77 11.76 -23.18
C GLU A 289 -7.86 10.22 -23.20
N TYR A 290 -7.33 9.56 -24.26
CA TYR A 290 -7.31 8.10 -24.38
C TYR A 290 -5.95 7.48 -24.03
N VAL A 291 -4.94 8.28 -23.68
CA VAL A 291 -3.62 7.78 -23.24
C VAL A 291 -3.74 6.94 -21.97
N GLY A 292 -4.69 7.28 -21.07
CA GLY A 292 -4.98 6.47 -19.88
C GLY A 292 -5.48 5.06 -20.20
N ASP A 293 -6.42 4.93 -21.15
CA ASP A 293 -6.94 3.63 -21.61
C ASP A 293 -5.85 2.84 -22.37
N LEU A 294 -5.05 3.51 -23.21
CA LEU A 294 -3.90 2.92 -23.91
C LEU A 294 -2.90 2.31 -22.92
N LEU A 295 -2.48 3.08 -21.91
CA LEU A 295 -1.53 2.65 -20.88
C LEU A 295 -2.10 1.52 -20.02
N MET A 296 -3.37 1.59 -19.63
CA MET A 296 -4.02 0.57 -18.82
C MET A 296 -4.13 -0.78 -19.55
N VAL A 297 -4.57 -0.78 -20.82
CA VAL A 297 -4.62 -2.01 -21.63
C VAL A 297 -3.21 -2.58 -21.85
N TRP A 298 -2.24 -1.73 -22.20
CA TRP A 298 -0.87 -2.18 -22.44
C TRP A 298 -0.17 -2.69 -21.18
N ASP A 299 -0.36 -2.07 -20.01
CA ASP A 299 0.20 -2.53 -18.74
C ASP A 299 -0.42 -3.87 -18.31
N PHE A 300 -1.72 -4.06 -18.54
CA PHE A 300 -2.39 -5.35 -18.34
C PHE A 300 -1.81 -6.43 -19.27
N CYS A 301 -1.73 -6.18 -20.58
CA CYS A 301 -1.15 -7.14 -21.53
C CYS A 301 0.33 -7.44 -21.25
N SER A 302 1.10 -6.45 -20.78
CA SER A 302 2.51 -6.61 -20.42
C SER A 302 2.70 -7.40 -19.11
N SER A 303 1.85 -7.15 -18.11
CA SER A 303 1.91 -7.81 -16.80
C SER A 303 1.39 -9.25 -16.86
N PHE A 304 0.26 -9.45 -17.53
CA PHE A 304 -0.48 -10.72 -17.55
C PHE A 304 -0.36 -11.49 -18.88
N GLY A 305 0.48 -11.04 -19.82
CA GLY A 305 0.69 -11.72 -21.12
C GLY A 305 1.02 -13.21 -21.00
N ARG A 306 1.71 -13.63 -19.93
CA ARG A 306 1.96 -15.06 -19.63
C ARG A 306 0.69 -15.88 -19.36
N LEU A 307 -0.31 -15.27 -18.72
CA LEU A 307 -1.61 -15.88 -18.42
C LEU A 307 -2.53 -15.87 -19.66
N LEU A 308 -2.40 -14.83 -20.48
CA LEU A 308 -3.10 -14.66 -21.76
C LEU A 308 -2.50 -15.49 -22.92
N HIS A 309 -1.33 -16.12 -22.74
CA HIS A 309 -0.52 -16.72 -23.81
C HIS A 309 -0.20 -15.72 -24.95
N LEU A 310 0.31 -14.56 -24.55
CA LEU A 310 0.64 -13.42 -25.40
C LEU A 310 2.11 -13.02 -25.21
N SER A 311 2.88 -13.01 -26.29
CA SER A 311 4.28 -12.56 -26.32
C SER A 311 4.38 -11.06 -26.00
N PRO A 312 5.45 -10.58 -25.32
CA PRO A 312 5.60 -9.17 -25.01
C PRO A 312 5.89 -8.31 -26.26
N PHE A 313 5.38 -7.08 -26.25
CA PHE A 313 5.52 -6.03 -27.27
C PHE A 313 5.68 -4.65 -26.57
N SER A 314 6.22 -3.65 -27.25
CA SER A 314 6.40 -2.31 -26.66
C SER A 314 5.11 -1.48 -26.69
N LEU A 315 5.09 -0.37 -25.94
CA LEU A 315 3.95 0.55 -25.98
C LEU A 315 3.82 1.20 -27.37
N GLU A 316 4.94 1.50 -28.04
CA GLU A 316 4.95 2.10 -29.39
C GLU A 316 4.39 1.14 -30.44
N ASP A 317 4.71 -0.16 -30.36
CA ASP A 317 4.12 -1.18 -31.22
C ASP A 317 2.59 -1.24 -31.03
N PHE A 318 2.11 -1.19 -29.78
CA PHE A 318 0.68 -1.22 -29.47
C PHE A 318 -0.04 0.06 -29.90
N GLU A 319 0.52 1.22 -29.58
CA GLU A 319 0.03 2.55 -29.97
C GLU A 319 -0.06 2.67 -31.49
N SER A 320 0.99 2.25 -32.21
CA SER A 320 1.01 2.23 -33.67
C SER A 320 -0.04 1.28 -34.24
N ALA A 321 -0.20 0.08 -33.65
CA ALA A 321 -1.19 -0.90 -34.09
C ALA A 321 -2.65 -0.48 -33.84
N ILE A 322 -2.90 0.25 -32.74
CA ILE A 322 -4.19 0.89 -32.44
C ILE A 322 -4.47 2.01 -33.46
N CYS A 323 -3.47 2.84 -33.78
CA CYS A 323 -3.61 3.93 -34.74
C CYS A 323 -3.67 3.47 -36.21
N HIS A 324 -3.23 2.25 -36.51
CA HIS A 324 -3.17 1.74 -37.88
C HIS A 324 -4.56 1.51 -38.50
N LYS A 325 -4.69 1.86 -39.78
CA LYS A 325 -5.95 1.82 -40.54
C LYS A 325 -6.06 0.67 -41.54
N ASP A 326 -4.94 0.00 -41.84
CA ASP A 326 -4.92 -1.13 -42.79
C ASP A 326 -5.56 -2.39 -42.18
N THR A 327 -5.81 -3.41 -42.99
CA THR A 327 -6.43 -4.68 -42.57
C THR A 327 -5.46 -5.65 -41.89
N ASN A 328 -4.16 -5.52 -42.13
CA ASN A 328 -3.13 -6.33 -41.49
C ASN A 328 -2.82 -5.75 -40.09
N LEU A 329 -3.29 -6.41 -39.04
CA LEU A 329 -3.21 -5.91 -37.66
C LEU A 329 -2.72 -7.00 -36.69
N ASN A 330 -1.66 -7.74 -37.05
CA ASN A 330 -1.23 -8.97 -36.36
C ASN A 330 -1.20 -8.84 -34.82
N LEU A 331 -0.60 -7.79 -34.27
CA LEU A 331 -0.59 -7.54 -32.82
C LEU A 331 -2.01 -7.42 -32.20
N ILE A 332 -2.92 -6.70 -32.85
CA ILE A 332 -4.31 -6.50 -32.40
C ILE A 332 -5.11 -7.80 -32.49
N MET A 333 -4.98 -8.52 -33.62
CA MET A 333 -5.68 -9.79 -33.85
C MET A 333 -5.25 -10.88 -32.87
N GLU A 334 -3.94 -10.96 -32.57
CA GLU A 334 -3.39 -11.86 -31.56
C GLU A 334 -3.83 -11.48 -30.15
N SER A 335 -3.81 -10.19 -29.80
CA SER A 335 -4.25 -9.70 -28.49
C SER A 335 -5.73 -10.00 -28.23
N HIS A 336 -6.62 -9.69 -29.19
CA HIS A 336 -8.04 -10.07 -29.12
C HIS A 336 -8.22 -11.59 -29.03
N SER A 337 -7.50 -12.35 -29.85
CA SER A 337 -7.56 -13.82 -29.82
C SER A 337 -7.12 -14.39 -28.47
N ALA A 338 -6.16 -13.76 -27.79
CA ALA A 338 -5.70 -14.15 -26.47
C ALA A 338 -6.77 -13.91 -25.39
N PHE A 339 -7.40 -12.72 -25.37
CA PHE A 339 -8.54 -12.44 -24.49
C PHE A 339 -9.71 -13.41 -24.71
N PHE A 340 -10.10 -13.67 -25.96
CA PHE A 340 -11.20 -14.60 -26.25
C PHE A 340 -10.86 -16.04 -25.87
N GLN A 341 -9.63 -16.51 -26.07
CA GLN A 341 -9.21 -17.84 -25.61
C GLN A 341 -9.24 -17.94 -24.08
N PHE A 342 -8.83 -16.90 -23.36
CA PHE A 342 -8.92 -16.84 -21.90
C PHE A 342 -10.38 -16.91 -21.42
N LEU A 343 -11.26 -16.05 -21.95
CA LEU A 343 -12.67 -15.99 -21.58
C LEU A 343 -13.50 -17.21 -22.03
N ILE A 344 -13.06 -17.95 -23.04
CA ILE A 344 -13.65 -19.24 -23.45
C ILE A 344 -13.20 -20.37 -22.50
N LYS A 345 -11.96 -20.32 -22.00
CA LYS A 345 -11.39 -21.33 -21.09
C LYS A 345 -11.96 -21.26 -19.67
N ASP A 346 -12.55 -20.13 -19.29
CA ASP A 346 -13.18 -19.90 -17.99
C ASP A 346 -14.60 -20.47 -17.86
N GLU A 347 -15.18 -20.98 -18.96
CA GLU A 347 -16.54 -21.56 -19.05
C GLU A 347 -17.73 -20.65 -18.64
N GLY A 348 -17.49 -19.38 -18.31
CA GLY A 348 -18.50 -18.39 -17.93
C GLY A 348 -19.45 -17.88 -19.04
N ASP A 349 -20.00 -16.67 -18.85
CA ASP A 349 -21.04 -16.10 -19.74
C ASP A 349 -20.62 -16.04 -21.20
N TYR A 350 -19.36 -15.67 -21.47
CA TYR A 350 -18.85 -15.57 -22.84
C TYR A 350 -18.70 -16.93 -23.53
N PHE A 351 -18.18 -17.94 -22.82
CA PHE A 351 -18.21 -19.32 -23.30
C PHE A 351 -19.64 -19.75 -23.63
N THR A 352 -20.59 -19.48 -22.74
CA THR A 352 -22.02 -19.79 -22.94
C THR A 352 -22.60 -19.08 -24.18
N ALA A 353 -22.23 -17.82 -24.45
CA ALA A 353 -22.65 -17.08 -25.64
C ALA A 353 -22.06 -17.69 -26.94
N VAL A 354 -20.77 -18.03 -26.93
CA VAL A 354 -20.06 -18.65 -28.06
C VAL A 354 -20.60 -20.06 -28.37
N GLN A 355 -20.94 -20.85 -27.35
CA GLN A 355 -21.55 -22.18 -27.50
C GLN A 355 -22.97 -22.11 -28.08
N LYS A 356 -23.82 -21.17 -27.63
CA LYS A 356 -25.15 -20.93 -28.22
C LYS A 356 -25.09 -20.65 -29.72
N LYS A 357 -24.02 -19.98 -30.18
CA LYS A 357 -23.75 -19.67 -31.60
C LYS A 357 -22.99 -20.78 -32.37
N LYS A 358 -22.67 -21.91 -31.72
CA LYS A 358 -22.00 -23.08 -32.33
C LYS A 358 -20.69 -22.74 -33.07
N ARG A 359 -19.92 -21.78 -32.55
CA ARG A 359 -18.59 -21.44 -33.12
C ARG A 359 -17.62 -22.61 -33.00
N LYS A 360 -16.60 -22.61 -33.85
CA LYS A 360 -15.48 -23.58 -33.79
C LYS A 360 -14.62 -23.30 -32.55
N SER A 361 -13.90 -24.29 -32.04
CA SER A 361 -13.06 -24.13 -30.84
C SER A 361 -11.73 -23.39 -31.08
N LYS A 362 -11.35 -23.12 -32.34
CA LYS A 362 -10.06 -22.51 -32.70
C LYS A 362 -10.25 -21.13 -33.35
N ILE A 363 -9.65 -20.11 -32.71
CA ILE A 363 -9.58 -18.74 -33.22
C ILE A 363 -8.37 -18.59 -34.15
N THR A 364 -8.54 -17.86 -35.24
CA THR A 364 -7.60 -17.68 -36.35
C THR A 364 -7.72 -16.27 -36.95
N LEU A 365 -6.75 -15.86 -37.79
CA LEU A 365 -6.81 -14.59 -38.54
C LEU A 365 -8.12 -14.38 -39.33
N LEU A 366 -8.79 -15.46 -39.75
CA LEU A 366 -9.99 -15.38 -40.59
C LEU A 366 -11.31 -15.32 -39.82
N ASN A 367 -11.32 -15.62 -38.51
CA ASN A 367 -12.56 -15.68 -37.72
C ASN A 367 -12.52 -14.94 -36.37
N TRP A 368 -11.39 -14.38 -35.93
CA TRP A 368 -11.32 -13.60 -34.67
C TRP A 368 -12.34 -12.46 -34.59
N SER A 369 -12.68 -11.83 -35.72
CA SER A 369 -13.69 -10.79 -35.83
C SER A 369 -15.12 -11.29 -35.56
N GLU A 370 -15.39 -12.58 -35.78
CA GLU A 370 -16.67 -13.21 -35.41
C GLU A 370 -16.84 -13.27 -33.89
N TYR A 371 -15.80 -13.73 -33.17
CA TYR A 371 -15.76 -13.78 -31.70
C TYR A 371 -15.87 -12.37 -31.11
N LEU A 372 -15.18 -11.39 -31.69
CA LEU A 372 -15.35 -9.99 -31.32
C LEU A 372 -16.81 -9.53 -31.49
N CYS A 373 -17.45 -9.81 -32.62
CA CYS A 373 -18.85 -9.44 -32.79
C CYS A 373 -19.77 -10.17 -31.79
N ASP A 374 -19.49 -11.44 -31.48
CA ASP A 374 -20.25 -12.20 -30.48
C ASP A 374 -20.09 -11.61 -29.07
N PHE A 375 -18.89 -11.12 -28.73
CA PHE A 375 -18.62 -10.42 -27.46
C PHE A 375 -19.34 -9.07 -27.38
N LEU A 376 -19.30 -8.26 -28.45
CA LEU A 376 -19.98 -6.97 -28.49
C LEU A 376 -21.50 -7.12 -28.45
N GLU A 377 -22.05 -8.13 -29.13
CA GLU A 377 -23.48 -8.47 -29.04
C GLU A 377 -23.87 -8.97 -27.64
N MET A 378 -23.02 -9.77 -26.98
CA MET A 378 -23.27 -10.24 -25.60
C MET A 378 -23.25 -9.10 -24.57
N LYS A 379 -22.41 -8.07 -24.79
CA LYS A 379 -22.27 -6.95 -23.85
C LYS A 379 -23.37 -5.88 -23.99
N GLU A 380 -24.12 -5.87 -25.09
CA GLU A 380 -25.22 -4.93 -25.37
C GLU A 380 -24.83 -3.43 -25.27
N ILE A 381 -23.54 -3.11 -25.35
CA ILE A 381 -23.03 -1.73 -25.26
C ILE A 381 -23.40 -0.95 -26.53
N SER A 382 -24.27 0.05 -26.37
CA SER A 382 -24.83 0.84 -27.47
C SER A 382 -23.76 1.50 -28.34
N GLU A 383 -22.66 1.97 -27.75
CA GLU A 383 -21.54 2.63 -28.44
C GLU A 383 -20.87 1.75 -29.50
N PHE A 384 -20.87 0.42 -29.32
CA PHE A 384 -20.24 -0.50 -30.27
C PHE A 384 -21.21 -1.04 -31.32
N SER A 385 -22.52 -0.95 -31.08
CA SER A 385 -23.56 -1.54 -31.93
C SER A 385 -23.49 -1.10 -33.40
N THR A 386 -23.19 0.19 -33.63
CA THR A 386 -22.96 0.84 -34.92
C THR A 386 -21.78 0.25 -35.69
N HIS A 387 -20.74 -0.20 -34.99
CA HIS A 387 -19.48 -0.67 -35.59
C HIS A 387 -19.46 -2.16 -35.89
N ILE A 388 -20.38 -2.97 -35.31
CA ILE A 388 -20.46 -4.43 -35.52
C ILE A 388 -20.51 -4.78 -37.03
N ALA A 389 -21.30 -4.06 -37.82
CA ALA A 389 -21.39 -4.30 -39.27
C ALA A 389 -20.06 -4.04 -40.02
N THR A 390 -19.27 -3.08 -39.56
CA THR A 390 -17.95 -2.73 -40.11
C THR A 390 -16.90 -3.77 -39.70
N ILE A 391 -16.95 -4.25 -38.45
CA ILE A 391 -16.09 -5.33 -37.94
C ILE A 391 -16.36 -6.65 -38.68
N LYS A 392 -17.63 -7.03 -38.90
CA LYS A 392 -18.01 -8.23 -39.66
C LYS A 392 -17.52 -8.23 -41.12
N ARG A 393 -17.30 -7.05 -41.71
CA ARG A 393 -16.72 -6.87 -43.06
C ARG A 393 -15.18 -6.91 -43.07
N GLY A 394 -14.53 -7.10 -41.92
CA GLY A 394 -13.07 -7.13 -41.78
C GLY A 394 -12.41 -5.75 -41.67
N HIS A 395 -13.18 -4.67 -41.60
CA HIS A 395 -12.67 -3.29 -41.59
C HIS A 395 -12.35 -2.76 -40.18
N TYR A 396 -11.89 -3.61 -39.26
CA TYR A 396 -11.55 -3.20 -37.88
C TYR A 396 -10.50 -2.07 -37.84
N GLY A 397 -9.55 -2.05 -38.78
CA GLY A 397 -8.55 -0.98 -38.89
C GLY A 397 -9.17 0.42 -39.06
N LEU A 398 -10.33 0.52 -39.72
CA LEU A 398 -11.00 1.80 -39.97
C LEU A 398 -11.75 2.37 -38.76
N LEU A 399 -11.83 1.65 -37.63
CA LEU A 399 -12.35 2.21 -36.38
C LEU A 399 -11.34 3.23 -35.81
N ASP A 400 -11.86 4.29 -35.19
CA ASP A 400 -11.01 5.24 -34.47
C ASP A 400 -10.32 4.60 -33.27
N PRO A 401 -9.13 5.10 -32.87
CA PRO A 401 -8.37 4.59 -31.73
C PRO A 401 -9.19 4.40 -30.45
N HIS A 402 -10.09 5.33 -30.13
CA HIS A 402 -10.88 5.29 -28.91
C HIS A 402 -11.85 4.09 -28.87
N TYR A 403 -12.52 3.75 -29.98
CA TYR A 403 -13.34 2.52 -30.04
C TYR A 403 -12.48 1.26 -29.88
N LYS A 404 -11.30 1.20 -30.52
CA LYS A 404 -10.38 0.06 -30.39
C LYS A 404 -9.92 -0.14 -28.94
N LEU A 405 -9.58 0.96 -28.26
CA LEU A 405 -9.17 0.95 -26.86
C LEU A 405 -10.32 0.61 -25.91
N ALA A 406 -11.51 1.18 -26.12
CA ALA A 406 -12.69 0.88 -25.32
C ALA A 406 -13.08 -0.61 -25.40
N ILE A 407 -13.02 -1.23 -26.59
CA ILE A 407 -13.23 -2.68 -26.75
C ILE A 407 -12.21 -3.48 -25.92
N PHE A 408 -10.92 -3.10 -25.97
CA PHE A 408 -9.90 -3.77 -25.16
C PHE A 408 -10.10 -3.55 -23.65
N ARG A 409 -10.54 -2.36 -23.22
CA ARG A 409 -10.87 -2.08 -21.81
C ARG A 409 -11.99 -3.01 -21.32
N GLU A 410 -13.06 -3.20 -22.08
CA GLU A 410 -14.12 -4.13 -21.71
C GLU A 410 -13.64 -5.60 -21.69
N LEU A 411 -12.65 -5.98 -22.50
CA LEU A 411 -12.01 -7.30 -22.43
C LEU A 411 -11.12 -7.46 -21.20
N VAL A 412 -10.39 -6.41 -20.80
CA VAL A 412 -9.62 -6.36 -19.54
C VAL A 412 -10.56 -6.47 -18.34
N VAL A 413 -11.67 -5.73 -18.31
CA VAL A 413 -12.69 -5.83 -17.25
C VAL A 413 -13.25 -7.26 -17.17
N CYS A 414 -13.62 -7.87 -18.30
CA CYS A 414 -14.06 -9.27 -18.31
C CYS A 414 -12.98 -10.23 -17.78
N ALA A 415 -11.72 -10.03 -18.15
CA ALA A 415 -10.62 -10.89 -17.71
C ALA A 415 -10.31 -10.71 -16.21
N LEU A 416 -10.51 -9.52 -15.64
CA LEU A 416 -10.40 -9.27 -14.19
C LEU A 416 -11.58 -9.85 -13.40
N ASP A 417 -12.73 -10.03 -14.03
CA ASP A 417 -13.94 -10.58 -13.41
C ASP A 417 -14.04 -12.10 -13.42
N THR A 418 -13.10 -12.82 -14.06
CA THR A 418 -13.06 -14.28 -13.97
C THR A 418 -12.46 -14.76 -12.66
N ASP A 419 -13.02 -15.83 -12.09
CA ASP A 419 -12.50 -16.40 -10.84
C ASP A 419 -11.09 -17.00 -11.06
N ALA A 420 -10.82 -17.56 -12.25
CA ALA A 420 -9.49 -18.03 -12.64
C ALA A 420 -8.42 -16.92 -12.71
N PHE A 421 -8.80 -15.65 -12.90
CA PHE A 421 -7.90 -14.51 -12.79
C PHE A 421 -7.77 -14.04 -11.34
N ARG A 422 -8.88 -13.95 -10.60
CA ARG A 422 -8.92 -13.50 -9.20
C ARG A 422 -8.06 -14.39 -8.31
N ASP A 423 -8.18 -15.72 -8.43
CA ASP A 423 -7.35 -16.68 -7.70
C ASP A 423 -5.85 -16.46 -8.00
N ARG A 424 -5.50 -16.17 -9.27
CA ARG A 424 -4.11 -15.87 -9.69
C ARG A 424 -3.60 -14.52 -9.20
N LEU A 425 -4.50 -13.57 -9.00
CA LEU A 425 -4.18 -12.26 -8.44
C LEU A 425 -3.92 -12.38 -6.93
N ASP A 426 -4.76 -13.13 -6.22
CA ASP A 426 -4.60 -13.41 -4.78
C ASP A 426 -3.35 -14.28 -4.50
N ASP A 427 -3.09 -15.32 -5.29
CA ASP A 427 -1.80 -16.08 -5.34
C ASP A 427 -0.60 -15.10 -5.35
N SER A 428 -0.65 -14.14 -6.28
CA SER A 428 0.44 -13.19 -6.55
C SER A 428 0.58 -12.16 -5.42
N ILE A 429 -0.54 -11.72 -4.86
CA ILE A 429 -0.62 -10.79 -3.72
C ILE A 429 -0.08 -11.46 -2.45
N GLU A 430 -0.44 -12.72 -2.16
CA GLU A 430 0.08 -13.45 -1.00
C GLU A 430 1.59 -13.67 -1.12
N GLN A 431 2.07 -14.15 -2.27
CA GLN A 431 3.50 -14.32 -2.51
C GLN A 431 4.28 -12.99 -2.38
N GLN A 432 3.73 -11.87 -2.89
CA GLN A 432 4.33 -10.55 -2.73
C GLN A 432 4.36 -10.11 -1.25
N GLN A 433 3.29 -10.36 -0.50
CA GLN A 433 3.24 -10.10 0.95
C GLN A 433 4.23 -10.96 1.75
N ALA A 434 4.39 -12.23 1.39
CA ALA A 434 5.33 -13.16 2.01
C ALA A 434 6.79 -12.73 1.78
N LEU A 435 7.15 -12.36 0.54
CA LEU A 435 8.49 -11.82 0.25
C LEU A 435 8.72 -10.46 0.94
N ALA A 436 7.70 -9.60 1.00
CA ALA A 436 7.76 -8.34 1.74
C ALA A 436 7.85 -8.56 3.27
N ALA A 437 7.33 -9.66 3.81
CA ALA A 437 7.56 -10.09 5.19
C ALA A 437 8.99 -10.60 5.39
N LYS A 438 9.49 -11.46 4.51
CA LYS A 438 10.87 -11.96 4.52
C LYS A 438 11.90 -10.82 4.45
N LYS A 439 11.69 -9.83 3.57
CA LYS A 439 12.53 -8.62 3.47
C LYS A 439 12.49 -7.75 4.73
N ARG A 440 11.33 -7.65 5.41
CA ARG A 440 11.22 -6.98 6.72
C ARG A 440 11.94 -7.76 7.83
N GLY A 441 11.86 -9.09 7.82
CA GLY A 441 12.59 -9.97 8.75
C GLY A 441 14.10 -9.75 8.67
N VAL A 442 14.68 -9.81 7.47
CA VAL A 442 16.12 -9.54 7.25
C VAL A 442 16.53 -8.16 7.77
N ALA A 443 15.73 -7.12 7.53
CA ALA A 443 16.02 -5.76 8.01
C ALA A 443 15.88 -5.61 9.55
N LEU A 444 15.01 -6.40 10.19
CA LEU A 444 14.88 -6.44 11.65
C LEU A 444 16.03 -7.21 12.31
N GLU A 445 16.51 -8.29 11.70
CA GLU A 445 17.66 -9.07 12.19
C GLU A 445 18.98 -8.31 12.03
N GLU A 446 19.20 -7.65 10.89
CA GLU A 446 20.27 -6.66 10.73
C GLU A 446 20.16 -5.54 11.79
N GLY A 447 18.95 -5.07 12.07
CA GLY A 447 18.66 -4.13 13.15
C GLY A 447 18.93 -4.67 14.56
N ARG A 448 18.94 -6.00 14.76
CA ARG A 448 19.34 -6.67 16.00
C ARG A 448 20.87 -6.77 16.10
N LYS A 449 21.54 -7.31 15.07
CA LYS A 449 23.01 -7.40 14.99
C LYS A 449 23.66 -6.04 15.25
N ARG A 450 23.20 -4.98 14.57
CA ARG A 450 23.69 -3.60 14.74
C ARG A 450 23.45 -2.98 16.13
N ARG A 451 22.61 -3.59 16.98
CA ARG A 451 22.44 -3.23 18.41
C ARG A 451 23.35 -4.06 19.29
N GLU A 452 23.41 -5.38 19.05
CA GLU A 452 24.30 -6.32 19.72
C GLU A 452 25.77 -5.88 19.58
N GLU A 453 26.21 -5.54 18.36
CA GLU A 453 27.51 -4.92 18.09
C GLU A 453 27.77 -3.64 18.89
N LYS A 454 26.76 -2.76 19.02
CA LYS A 454 26.90 -1.49 19.74
C LYS A 454 27.03 -1.69 21.24
N LEU A 455 26.34 -2.69 21.79
CA LEU A 455 26.49 -3.09 23.19
C LEU A 455 27.89 -3.68 23.43
N LEU A 456 28.34 -4.61 22.59
CA LEU A 456 29.68 -5.19 22.68
C LEU A 456 30.79 -4.12 22.56
N LYS A 457 30.63 -3.14 21.66
CA LYS A 457 31.55 -2.00 21.49
C LYS A 457 31.49 -1.01 22.67
N ALA A 458 30.36 -0.92 23.38
CA ALA A 458 30.27 -0.14 24.62
C ALA A 458 30.92 -0.88 25.80
N GLU A 459 30.71 -2.19 25.92
CA GLU A 459 31.31 -3.04 26.96
C GLU A 459 32.83 -3.16 26.83
N SER A 460 33.38 -3.23 25.61
CA SER A 460 34.82 -3.20 25.37
C SER A 460 35.44 -1.88 25.83
N ASN A 461 34.77 -0.76 25.54
CA ASN A 461 35.26 0.56 25.91
C ASN A 461 35.12 0.81 27.42
N GLY A 462 34.05 0.35 28.05
CA GLY A 462 33.87 0.42 29.51
C GLY A 462 34.97 -0.32 30.29
N LYS A 463 35.48 -1.44 29.74
CA LYS A 463 36.59 -2.19 30.36
C LYS A 463 37.96 -1.50 30.28
N GLN A 464 38.13 -0.48 29.43
CA GLN A 464 39.36 0.32 29.39
C GLN A 464 39.44 1.41 30.49
N VAL A 465 38.34 1.72 31.17
CA VAL A 465 38.27 2.84 32.14
C VAL A 465 38.73 2.44 33.56
N LEU A 466 38.89 1.15 33.85
CA LEU A 466 39.22 0.64 35.19
C LEU A 466 40.73 0.43 35.44
N ASN A 467 41.62 1.01 34.64
CA ASN A 467 43.07 0.92 34.89
C ASN A 467 43.85 2.15 34.39
N GLY A 468 44.02 3.17 35.25
CA GLY A 468 44.82 4.36 34.96
C GLY A 468 44.41 5.57 35.81
N ASN A 469 45.27 6.01 36.73
CA ASN A 469 45.03 7.18 37.58
C ASN A 469 45.61 8.46 36.97
N SER A 470 44.81 9.54 37.04
CA SER A 470 45.19 10.96 37.19
C SER A 470 46.28 11.58 36.29
N LEU A 471 45.89 12.59 35.50
CA LEU A 471 46.58 13.89 35.45
C LEU A 471 45.67 14.98 34.85
N GLU A 472 45.91 16.24 35.22
CA GLU A 472 45.18 17.42 34.75
C GLU A 472 45.74 17.94 33.41
N ASN A 473 44.90 18.48 32.52
CA ASN A 473 44.68 19.94 32.34
C ASN A 473 43.65 20.21 31.22
N GLY A 474 43.15 21.45 31.10
CA GLY A 474 42.00 21.79 30.26
C GLY A 474 42.28 22.16 28.80
N GLY A 475 41.27 22.00 27.94
CA GLY A 475 41.25 22.47 26.55
C GLY A 475 39.80 22.64 26.05
N LYS A 476 39.52 23.73 25.30
CA LYS A 476 38.17 24.05 24.81
C LYS A 476 37.74 23.12 23.65
N VAL A 477 36.47 22.73 23.62
CA VAL A 477 35.82 22.12 22.44
C VAL A 477 34.50 22.86 22.16
N HIS A 478 34.21 23.12 20.89
CA HIS A 478 32.96 23.77 20.46
C HIS A 478 31.79 22.78 20.41
N HIS A 479 30.62 23.19 20.91
CA HIS A 479 29.37 22.49 20.63
C HIS A 479 28.94 22.71 19.17
N TYR A 480 28.69 21.62 18.46
CA TYR A 480 27.84 21.57 17.27
C TYR A 480 26.87 20.40 17.45
N GLU A 481 25.64 20.68 17.84
CA GLU A 481 24.60 19.65 17.99
C GLU A 481 24.05 19.26 16.63
N ASN A 482 24.03 17.96 16.34
CA ASN A 482 23.47 17.42 15.11
C ASN A 482 22.24 16.55 15.46
N GLY A 483 21.07 16.93 14.95
CA GLY A 483 19.78 16.45 15.44
C GLY A 483 19.52 14.95 15.22
N SER A 484 18.76 14.34 16.13
CA SER A 484 18.40 12.93 16.06
C SER A 484 17.29 12.65 15.02
N ASP A 485 17.58 11.80 14.04
CA ASP A 485 16.69 11.43 12.93
C ASP A 485 15.64 10.36 13.35
N ASP A 486 14.65 10.79 14.12
CA ASP A 486 13.69 9.91 14.80
C ASP A 486 12.54 9.45 13.86
N LYS A 487 12.66 8.23 13.33
CA LYS A 487 11.79 7.68 12.27
C LYS A 487 10.48 7.13 12.80
N GLN A 488 9.50 8.01 13.01
CA GLN A 488 8.12 7.61 13.27
C GLN A 488 7.49 6.88 12.07
N ASN A 489 6.76 5.80 12.35
CA ASN A 489 6.23 4.88 11.34
C ASN A 489 4.98 5.42 10.63
N GLY A 490 4.91 5.17 9.32
CA GLY A 490 3.64 5.16 8.59
C GLY A 490 2.78 3.95 8.99
N SER A 491 1.46 4.12 8.97
CA SER A 491 0.51 3.06 9.32
C SER A 491 0.59 1.86 8.38
N ASN A 492 0.53 0.64 8.93
CA ASN A 492 0.31 -0.57 8.14
C ASN A 492 -0.84 -1.39 8.76
N TYR A 493 -1.66 -1.99 7.92
CA TYR A 493 -2.78 -2.83 8.35
C TYR A 493 -2.26 -4.17 8.90
N LYS A 494 -3.01 -4.77 9.82
CA LYS A 494 -2.78 -6.15 10.29
C LYS A 494 -3.98 -7.03 9.91
N PRO A 495 -3.79 -8.15 9.19
CA PRO A 495 -4.68 -9.29 9.32
C PRO A 495 -4.46 -9.95 10.70
N ASN A 496 -5.49 -10.61 11.22
CA ASN A 496 -5.39 -11.40 12.46
C ASN A 496 -4.92 -12.82 12.13
N GLY A 497 -3.72 -13.20 12.60
CA GLY A 497 -3.30 -14.60 12.71
C GLY A 497 -3.46 -15.09 14.14
N SER A 498 -4.20 -16.17 14.34
CA SER A 498 -4.49 -16.73 15.67
C SER A 498 -3.38 -17.68 16.13
N ASN A 499 -2.68 -17.33 17.22
CA ASN A 499 -1.73 -18.26 17.86
C ASN A 499 -2.49 -19.28 18.74
N GLY A 500 -2.73 -20.46 18.19
CA GLY A 500 -3.00 -21.65 19.00
C GLY A 500 -1.68 -22.24 19.51
N LYS A 501 -1.49 -22.28 20.84
CA LYS A 501 -0.44 -23.11 21.47
C LYS A 501 -1.07 -24.37 22.02
N GLN A 502 -0.59 -25.53 21.58
CA GLN A 502 -0.62 -26.76 22.37
C GLN A 502 0.79 -27.37 22.35
N ASN A 503 1.22 -27.86 23.52
CA ASN A 503 2.42 -28.68 23.66
C ASN A 503 1.96 -30.12 23.92
N GLY A 504 2.71 -31.10 23.42
CA GLY A 504 2.48 -32.51 23.72
C GLY A 504 3.47 -33.41 22.98
N CYS A 505 4.38 -34.01 23.75
CA CYS A 505 4.91 -35.39 23.70
C CYS A 505 4.94 -36.21 22.38
N ASP A 506 5.91 -37.11 22.16
CA ASP A 506 7.25 -37.32 22.75
C ASP A 506 8.02 -38.35 21.87
N ASP A 507 9.33 -38.48 22.10
CA ASP A 507 10.19 -39.66 21.85
C ASP A 507 10.25 -40.41 20.49
N LYS A 508 11.50 -40.51 19.98
CA LYS A 508 12.23 -41.74 19.51
C LYS A 508 11.63 -42.63 18.40
N GLU A 509 12.38 -43.38 17.58
CA GLU A 509 13.83 -43.59 17.36
C GLU A 509 14.06 -44.19 15.94
N ASN A 510 15.32 -44.24 15.46
CA ASN A 510 15.90 -45.12 14.39
C ASN A 510 15.09 -45.43 13.09
N GLY A 511 15.64 -45.42 11.86
CA GLY A 511 17.03 -45.36 11.38
C GLY A 511 17.42 -46.64 10.61
N SER A 512 17.70 -46.58 9.29
CA SER A 512 18.38 -47.64 8.51
C SER A 512 18.76 -47.24 7.07
N ASN A 513 19.80 -47.91 6.55
CA ASN A 513 20.31 -47.87 5.16
C ASN A 513 19.29 -48.44 4.12
N SER A 514 19.41 -48.33 2.79
CA SER A 514 20.61 -48.56 1.95
C SER A 514 20.43 -48.21 0.46
N LYS A 515 21.55 -47.87 -0.24
CA LYS A 515 21.91 -48.28 -1.64
C LYS A 515 21.00 -47.83 -2.81
N SER A 516 21.42 -47.74 -4.10
CA SER A 516 22.75 -47.80 -4.76
C SER A 516 22.65 -47.36 -6.25
N ASN A 517 23.80 -47.16 -6.91
CA ASN A 517 24.01 -46.96 -8.37
C ASN A 517 23.64 -45.59 -8.95
N GLY A 518 24.32 -45.07 -10.01
CA GLY A 518 25.57 -45.55 -10.63
C GLY A 518 25.77 -45.12 -12.10
N SER A 519 27.04 -45.05 -12.53
CA SER A 519 27.54 -44.94 -13.92
C SER A 519 27.48 -43.57 -14.64
N ASN A 520 28.43 -43.19 -15.51
CA ASN A 520 29.60 -43.93 -16.05
C ASN A 520 30.81 -43.02 -16.38
N ASP A 521 31.99 -43.62 -16.60
CA ASP A 521 33.29 -42.98 -16.88
C ASP A 521 33.43 -42.34 -18.30
N LYS A 522 34.49 -41.53 -18.51
CA LYS A 522 35.69 -41.97 -19.27
C LYS A 522 36.87 -40.97 -19.40
N GLN A 523 38.05 -41.48 -18.98
CA GLN A 523 39.39 -41.43 -19.62
C GLN A 523 40.20 -40.12 -19.73
N ASN A 524 41.53 -40.29 -19.65
CA ASN A 524 42.60 -39.29 -19.77
C ASN A 524 43.35 -39.39 -21.12
N GLY A 525 44.16 -38.37 -21.43
CA GLY A 525 45.22 -38.36 -22.45
C GLY A 525 45.09 -37.19 -23.44
N ASP A 526 46.14 -36.48 -23.84
CA ASP A 526 47.56 -36.50 -23.42
C ASP A 526 48.29 -35.20 -23.88
N VAL A 527 49.51 -34.94 -23.37
CA VAL A 527 50.72 -34.30 -24.02
C VAL A 527 50.51 -33.11 -25.01
N ALA A 528 51.26 -31.99 -25.03
CA ALA A 528 52.26 -31.27 -24.19
C ALA A 528 52.33 -29.80 -24.77
N GLU A 529 53.20 -28.81 -24.47
CA GLU A 529 54.61 -28.71 -24.06
C GLU A 529 54.89 -27.40 -23.24
N GLU A 530 56.08 -27.35 -22.61
CA GLU A 530 57.00 -26.24 -22.25
C GLU A 530 56.54 -24.76 -22.12
N GLU A 531 57.16 -23.87 -21.30
CA GLU A 531 58.56 -23.74 -20.85
C GLU A 531 58.75 -23.29 -19.36
N ASN A 532 59.98 -23.52 -18.85
CA ASN A 532 60.81 -22.72 -17.91
C ASN A 532 60.17 -21.77 -16.85
N LYS A 533 60.62 -21.64 -15.58
CA LYS A 533 61.63 -22.29 -14.69
C LYS A 533 61.26 -21.84 -13.24
N HIS A 534 61.20 -22.62 -12.15
CA HIS A 534 62.09 -23.62 -11.50
C HIS A 534 62.88 -23.04 -10.29
N ILE A 535 63.34 -23.94 -9.37
CA ILE A 535 64.11 -23.72 -8.11
C ILE A 535 63.26 -23.28 -6.90
N LEU A 536 63.47 -23.70 -5.64
CA LEU A 536 63.81 -24.99 -4.96
C LEU A 536 63.21 -24.87 -3.51
N VAL A 537 62.81 -25.86 -2.70
CA VAL A 537 62.96 -27.34 -2.57
C VAL A 537 63.98 -27.84 -1.51
N TYR A 538 63.43 -28.25 -0.35
CA TYR A 538 63.89 -29.31 0.59
C TYR A 538 65.19 -29.17 1.45
N ARG A 539 65.04 -29.31 2.79
CA ARG A 539 65.45 -30.48 3.65
C ARG A 539 65.38 -30.12 5.16
N ARG A 540 65.61 -31.02 6.15
CA ARG A 540 64.99 -32.33 6.50
C ARG A 540 65.68 -32.91 7.77
N LYS A 541 64.88 -33.28 8.79
CA LYS A 541 65.16 -34.26 9.89
C LYS A 541 66.04 -33.88 11.11
N LYS A 542 65.48 -34.33 12.25
CA LYS A 542 66.08 -34.88 13.49
C LYS A 542 66.53 -33.91 14.60
N ALA A 543 66.54 -34.47 15.81
CA ALA A 543 66.56 -33.77 17.10
C ALA A 543 67.48 -34.47 18.11
N SER A 544 67.93 -33.73 19.12
CA SER A 544 68.71 -34.22 20.27
C SER A 544 68.81 -33.15 21.37
N GLY A 545 68.84 -33.55 22.65
CA GLY A 545 69.69 -32.88 23.64
C GLY A 545 69.15 -31.66 24.41
N ASN A 546 68.14 -31.89 25.26
CA ASN A 546 67.90 -31.23 26.55
C ASN A 546 69.00 -30.29 27.15
N ARG A 547 68.67 -29.01 27.43
CA ARG A 547 68.91 -28.35 28.73
C ARG A 547 68.10 -27.05 28.94
N GLU A 548 68.13 -26.52 30.18
CA GLU A 548 67.14 -25.57 30.75
C GLU A 548 67.54 -24.06 30.71
N ARG A 549 66.54 -23.19 30.93
CA ARG A 549 66.60 -21.74 31.33
C ARG A 549 67.17 -20.80 30.25
N THR A 550 66.75 -19.54 30.09
CA THR A 550 65.93 -18.56 30.86
C THR A 550 64.93 -17.90 29.87
N SER A 551 63.61 -17.82 30.08
CA SER A 551 62.80 -17.01 31.02
C SER A 551 62.54 -15.54 30.59
N VAL A 552 61.28 -15.26 30.20
CA VAL A 552 60.60 -13.94 30.11
C VAL A 552 61.15 -12.94 29.08
N GLU A 553 60.70 -13.07 27.81
CA GLU A 553 60.51 -11.90 26.91
C GLU A 553 59.61 -12.21 25.69
N GLU A 554 59.63 -13.43 25.14
CA GLU A 554 58.88 -13.81 23.91
C GLU A 554 57.35 -13.90 24.01
N GLN A 555 56.72 -13.55 25.14
CA GLN A 555 55.28 -13.77 25.34
C GLN A 555 54.38 -12.62 24.84
N SER A 556 54.85 -11.36 24.83
CA SER A 556 54.04 -10.21 24.37
C SER A 556 53.87 -10.18 22.85
N SER A 557 54.98 -10.25 22.11
CA SER A 557 54.99 -10.17 20.64
C SER A 557 54.17 -11.30 19.96
N ASN A 558 54.16 -12.48 20.57
CA ASN A 558 53.45 -13.67 20.08
C ASN A 558 51.93 -13.62 20.35
N GLU A 559 51.47 -12.75 21.27
CA GLU A 559 50.05 -12.46 21.47
C GLU A 559 49.58 -11.31 20.56
N GLU A 560 50.37 -10.24 20.41
CA GLU A 560 50.06 -9.15 19.46
C GLU A 560 49.95 -9.65 18.01
N HIS A 561 50.84 -10.57 17.59
CA HIS A 561 50.75 -11.17 16.26
C HIS A 561 49.49 -12.05 16.08
N LYS A 562 49.05 -12.75 17.12
CA LYS A 562 47.80 -13.54 17.10
C LYS A 562 46.56 -12.67 17.13
N GLU A 563 46.56 -11.57 17.89
CA GLU A 563 45.39 -10.69 17.94
C GLU A 563 45.25 -9.87 16.66
N SER A 564 46.35 -9.41 16.05
CA SER A 564 46.31 -8.75 14.74
C SER A 564 45.81 -9.69 13.63
N ASP A 565 46.26 -10.95 13.60
CA ASP A 565 45.73 -11.97 12.67
C ASP A 565 44.26 -12.31 12.93
N LYS A 566 43.83 -12.36 14.20
CA LYS A 566 42.42 -12.55 14.56
C LYS A 566 41.56 -11.39 14.07
N ARG A 567 41.94 -10.14 14.40
CA ARG A 567 41.27 -8.90 13.96
C ARG A 567 41.23 -8.78 12.42
N SER A 568 42.22 -9.31 11.70
CA SER A 568 42.21 -9.33 10.23
C SER A 568 41.23 -10.37 9.66
N ARG A 569 41.16 -11.56 10.28
CA ARG A 569 40.18 -12.62 9.97
C ARG A 569 38.75 -12.17 10.21
N ASP A 570 38.49 -11.55 11.36
CA ASP A 570 37.15 -11.14 11.78
C ASP A 570 36.59 -10.07 10.82
N LYS A 571 37.36 -9.02 10.50
CA LYS A 571 37.01 -8.04 9.45
C LYS A 571 36.75 -8.67 8.08
N ARG A 572 37.50 -9.72 7.72
CA ARG A 572 37.34 -10.45 6.45
C ARG A 572 36.11 -11.36 6.45
N ASN A 573 35.59 -11.73 7.61
CA ASN A 573 34.32 -12.44 7.77
C ASN A 573 33.15 -11.45 7.76
N GLU A 574 33.20 -10.36 8.53
CA GLU A 574 32.23 -9.25 8.49
C GLU A 574 32.00 -8.76 7.05
N ALA A 575 33.07 -8.55 6.27
CA ALA A 575 32.98 -8.09 4.88
C ALA A 575 32.35 -9.12 3.92
N LYS A 576 32.41 -10.42 4.22
CA LYS A 576 31.70 -11.47 3.47
C LYS A 576 30.23 -11.53 3.85
N GLU A 577 29.93 -11.47 5.15
CA GLU A 577 28.57 -11.53 5.67
C GLU A 577 27.74 -10.34 5.18
N ASN A 578 28.28 -9.12 5.25
CA ASN A 578 27.66 -7.92 4.69
C ASN A 578 27.41 -8.03 3.16
N ARG A 579 28.31 -8.67 2.40
CA ARG A 579 28.08 -8.93 0.96
C ARG A 579 26.93 -9.91 0.74
N ASN A 580 26.90 -11.02 1.48
CA ASN A 580 25.85 -12.04 1.36
C ASN A 580 24.48 -11.48 1.77
N GLU A 581 24.41 -10.66 2.83
CA GLU A 581 23.18 -9.95 3.22
C GLU A 581 22.72 -8.95 2.15
N GLY A 582 23.64 -8.18 1.56
CA GLY A 582 23.36 -7.26 0.46
C GLY A 582 22.77 -7.99 -0.75
N GLN A 583 23.41 -9.07 -1.19
CA GLN A 583 22.92 -9.94 -2.27
C GLN A 583 21.54 -10.52 -1.95
N THR A 584 21.31 -10.97 -0.71
CA THR A 584 20.01 -11.50 -0.27
C THR A 584 18.91 -10.42 -0.36
N LYS A 585 19.19 -9.19 0.07
CA LYS A 585 18.25 -8.05 -0.03
C LYS A 585 17.94 -7.70 -1.50
N GLU A 586 18.92 -7.82 -2.39
CA GLU A 586 18.78 -7.56 -3.83
C GLU A 586 18.00 -8.67 -4.55
N VAL A 587 18.26 -9.94 -4.23
CA VAL A 587 17.49 -11.09 -4.75
C VAL A 587 16.03 -10.98 -4.33
N LEU A 588 15.75 -10.73 -3.04
CA LEU A 588 14.37 -10.54 -2.57
C LEU A 588 13.68 -9.34 -3.23
N GLN A 589 14.40 -8.25 -3.54
CA GLN A 589 13.85 -7.14 -4.32
C GLN A 589 13.52 -7.59 -5.74
N LYS A 590 14.42 -8.31 -6.42
CA LYS A 590 14.21 -8.83 -7.78
C LYS A 590 13.06 -9.84 -7.83
N GLU A 591 12.82 -10.61 -6.78
CA GLU A 591 11.67 -11.53 -6.65
C GLU A 591 10.35 -10.78 -6.41
N ILE A 592 10.31 -9.83 -5.47
CA ILE A 592 9.12 -8.98 -5.24
C ILE A 592 8.70 -8.28 -6.54
N GLU A 593 9.65 -7.82 -7.35
CA GLU A 593 9.34 -7.19 -8.63
C GLU A 593 8.98 -8.17 -9.75
N LYS A 594 9.21 -9.47 -9.64
CA LYS A 594 8.66 -10.45 -10.61
C LYS A 594 7.16 -10.63 -10.42
N LEU A 595 6.68 -10.47 -9.17
CA LEU A 595 5.28 -10.54 -8.78
C LEU A 595 4.61 -9.17 -8.96
N TYR A 596 4.53 -8.72 -10.22
CA TYR A 596 3.93 -7.43 -10.56
C TYR A 596 2.41 -7.56 -10.65
N VAL A 597 1.70 -6.86 -9.76
CA VAL A 597 0.24 -6.96 -9.60
C VAL A 597 -0.48 -5.76 -10.23
N CYS A 598 0.09 -4.55 -10.12
CA CYS A 598 -0.49 -3.31 -10.63
C CYS A 598 0.55 -2.18 -10.62
N THR A 599 0.46 -1.24 -11.56
CA THR A 599 1.20 0.04 -11.51
C THR A 599 0.59 0.98 -10.46
N TYR A 600 1.42 1.54 -9.58
CA TYR A 600 1.01 2.55 -8.59
C TYR A 600 1.65 3.91 -8.89
N SER A 601 0.89 5.00 -8.76
CA SER A 601 1.42 6.36 -8.90
C SER A 601 2.47 6.66 -7.83
N LEU A 602 3.60 7.25 -8.23
CA LEU A 602 4.72 7.64 -7.36
C LEU A 602 4.36 8.76 -6.38
N GLY A 603 3.35 9.57 -6.70
CA GLY A 603 2.87 10.68 -5.87
C GLY A 603 2.08 11.70 -6.67
N LYS A 604 1.87 12.87 -6.05
CA LYS A 604 1.27 14.05 -6.68
C LYS A 604 2.15 15.27 -6.51
N ASP A 605 2.06 16.23 -7.42
CA ASP A 605 2.64 17.56 -7.26
C ASP A 605 1.69 18.55 -6.55
N LYS A 606 2.10 19.83 -6.46
CA LYS A 606 1.25 20.92 -5.95
C LYS A 606 -0.07 21.05 -6.71
N ASP A 607 -0.08 20.77 -8.02
CA ASP A 607 -1.22 20.93 -8.93
C ASP A 607 -2.11 19.67 -9.02
N TYR A 608 -1.84 18.68 -8.17
CA TYR A 608 -2.50 17.36 -8.06
C TYR A 608 -2.32 16.41 -9.25
N ASN A 609 -1.38 16.70 -10.15
CA ASN A 609 -0.96 15.81 -11.24
C ASN A 609 -0.31 14.55 -10.65
N ARG A 610 -0.64 13.38 -11.20
CA ARG A 610 -0.16 12.06 -10.75
C ARG A 610 1.01 11.60 -11.61
N TYR A 611 2.05 11.09 -10.97
CA TYR A 611 3.25 10.61 -11.65
C TYR A 611 3.27 9.08 -11.69
N TRP A 612 3.49 8.50 -12.86
CA TRP A 612 3.38 7.05 -13.11
C TRP A 612 4.65 6.52 -13.79
N PHE A 613 5.19 5.39 -13.32
CA PHE A 613 6.38 4.77 -13.91
C PHE A 613 6.13 3.28 -14.16
N PHE A 614 5.82 2.95 -15.40
CA PHE A 614 5.57 1.60 -15.86
C PHE A 614 6.89 0.86 -16.07
N ARG A 615 7.03 -0.32 -15.48
CA ARG A 615 8.32 -1.03 -15.39
C ARG A 615 8.93 -1.37 -16.76
N HIS A 616 8.08 -1.65 -17.74
CA HIS A 616 8.49 -2.17 -19.05
C HIS A 616 8.76 -1.07 -20.08
N GLU A 617 8.42 0.18 -19.78
CA GLU A 617 8.37 1.27 -20.77
C GLU A 617 9.54 2.26 -20.67
N GLY A 618 10.04 2.50 -19.46
CA GLY A 618 11.17 3.39 -19.19
C GLY A 618 10.89 4.90 -19.31
N ARG A 619 9.70 5.32 -19.76
CA ARG A 619 9.20 6.71 -19.64
C ARG A 619 8.63 6.97 -18.23
N LEU A 620 8.70 8.22 -17.77
CA LEU A 620 8.01 8.70 -16.56
C LEU A 620 6.79 9.53 -16.99
N PHE A 621 5.59 8.98 -16.83
CA PHE A 621 4.34 9.61 -17.26
C PHE A 621 3.78 10.54 -16.19
N ILE A 622 3.01 11.52 -16.65
CA ILE A 622 2.24 12.47 -15.85
C ILE A 622 0.79 12.42 -16.33
N GLU A 623 -0.12 12.27 -15.38
CA GLU A 623 -1.56 12.36 -15.57
C GLU A 623 -2.05 13.61 -14.84
N SER A 624 -2.86 14.42 -15.50
CA SER A 624 -3.54 15.59 -14.92
C SER A 624 -4.41 15.26 -13.71
N SER A 625 -4.77 16.29 -12.93
CA SER A 625 -5.66 16.13 -11.79
C SER A 625 -7.03 15.54 -12.17
N ASP A 626 -7.56 15.89 -13.36
CA ASP A 626 -8.84 15.47 -13.94
C ASP A 626 -8.76 14.28 -14.93
N SER A 627 -7.59 13.65 -15.07
CA SER A 627 -7.30 12.49 -15.96
C SER A 627 -7.37 12.73 -17.47
N LYS A 628 -7.69 13.94 -17.96
CA LYS A 628 -7.90 14.19 -19.39
C LYS A 628 -6.61 14.48 -20.17
N HIS A 629 -5.65 15.13 -19.52
CA HIS A 629 -4.36 15.47 -20.09
C HIS A 629 -3.28 14.52 -19.58
N TRP A 630 -2.48 14.01 -20.50
CA TRP A 630 -1.33 13.14 -20.23
C TRP A 630 -0.06 13.72 -20.86
N GLY A 631 1.08 13.35 -20.30
CA GLY A 631 2.40 13.65 -20.85
C GLY A 631 3.47 12.71 -20.27
N TYR A 632 4.71 12.85 -20.72
CA TYR A 632 5.82 12.06 -20.20
C TYR A 632 7.17 12.80 -20.26
N TYR A 633 8.10 12.33 -19.43
CA TYR A 633 9.53 12.56 -19.56
C TYR A 633 10.23 11.30 -20.07
N SER A 634 11.28 11.50 -20.88
CA SER A 634 12.02 10.45 -21.60
C SER A 634 13.56 10.59 -21.52
N ALA A 635 14.07 11.76 -21.15
CA ALA A 635 15.47 12.02 -20.85
C ALA A 635 15.75 12.00 -19.34
N LYS A 636 17.00 11.77 -18.95
CA LYS A 636 17.40 11.79 -17.52
C LYS A 636 17.38 13.21 -16.97
N GLU A 637 17.73 14.16 -17.82
CA GLU A 637 17.88 15.58 -17.53
C GLU A 637 16.54 16.20 -17.12
N GLU A 638 15.43 15.70 -17.70
CA GLU A 638 14.06 16.02 -17.29
C GLU A 638 13.71 15.46 -15.91
N LEU A 639 14.15 14.25 -15.58
CA LEU A 639 13.99 13.66 -14.24
C LEU A 639 14.79 14.43 -13.18
N ASP A 640 16.02 14.85 -13.50
CA ASP A 640 16.85 15.67 -12.61
C ASP A 640 16.19 17.02 -12.34
N ALA A 641 15.75 17.73 -13.39
CA ALA A 641 15.05 19.01 -13.27
C ALA A 641 13.69 18.87 -12.57
N LEU A 642 12.94 17.77 -12.79
CA LEU A 642 11.73 17.47 -12.02
C LEU A 642 12.04 17.33 -10.52
N VAL A 643 13.01 16.49 -10.15
CA VAL A 643 13.37 16.23 -8.75
C VAL A 643 13.92 17.49 -8.06
N GLY A 644 14.59 18.37 -8.81
CA GLY A 644 15.01 19.70 -8.37
C GLY A 644 13.89 20.74 -8.28
N SER A 645 12.78 20.58 -9.03
CA SER A 645 11.64 21.51 -9.05
C SER A 645 10.60 21.29 -7.93
N LEU A 646 10.72 20.21 -7.16
CA LEU A 646 9.74 19.82 -6.14
C LEU A 646 10.07 20.44 -4.78
N ASN A 647 9.16 21.24 -4.23
CA ASN A 647 9.40 21.99 -3.01
C ASN A 647 9.18 21.10 -1.75
N PRO A 648 10.23 20.82 -0.94
CA PRO A 648 10.10 19.96 0.25
C PRO A 648 9.30 20.61 1.40
N LYS A 649 8.88 21.88 1.28
CA LYS A 649 7.94 22.54 2.19
C LYS A 649 6.50 22.03 2.03
N GLY A 650 6.13 21.56 0.84
CA GLY A 650 4.79 21.06 0.52
C GLY A 650 4.59 19.59 0.90
N GLU A 651 3.40 19.21 1.39
CA GLU A 651 3.11 17.83 1.77
C GLU A 651 3.14 16.85 0.57
N ARG A 652 2.54 17.22 -0.57
CA ARG A 652 2.47 16.40 -1.79
C ARG A 652 3.84 16.32 -2.47
N GLU A 653 4.47 17.46 -2.72
CA GLU A 653 5.74 17.54 -3.44
C GLU A 653 6.87 16.89 -2.64
N ARG A 654 6.91 17.04 -1.30
CA ARG A 654 7.85 16.30 -0.45
C ARG A 654 7.61 14.78 -0.49
N ALA A 655 6.35 14.33 -0.55
CA ALA A 655 6.03 12.91 -0.66
C ALA A 655 6.44 12.33 -2.03
N LEU A 656 6.12 13.02 -3.12
CA LEU A 656 6.52 12.68 -4.48
C LEU A 656 8.05 12.68 -4.63
N GLN A 657 8.74 13.74 -4.19
CA GLN A 657 10.21 13.81 -4.24
C GLN A 657 10.86 12.68 -3.44
N LYS A 658 10.28 12.28 -2.29
CA LYS A 658 10.77 11.16 -1.49
C LYS A 658 10.61 9.80 -2.19
N GLN A 659 9.54 9.58 -2.95
CA GLN A 659 9.39 8.35 -3.76
C GLN A 659 10.30 8.41 -5.00
N LEU A 660 10.33 9.53 -5.74
CA LEU A 660 11.22 9.72 -6.89
C LEU A 660 12.69 9.47 -6.51
N ARG A 661 13.20 10.07 -5.42
CA ARG A 661 14.57 9.84 -4.93
C ARG A 661 14.81 8.36 -4.53
N LYS A 662 13.81 7.66 -4.01
CA LYS A 662 13.89 6.23 -3.65
C LYS A 662 13.89 5.31 -4.88
N SER A 663 13.29 5.72 -5.99
CA SER A 663 13.30 4.98 -7.27
C SER A 663 14.27 5.56 -8.31
N TYR A 664 15.03 6.60 -7.98
CA TYR A 664 15.73 7.45 -8.93
C TYR A 664 16.69 6.65 -9.82
N ASP A 665 17.55 5.80 -9.24
CA ASP A 665 18.51 4.99 -10.01
C ASP A 665 17.79 4.09 -11.03
N LYS A 666 16.64 3.52 -10.65
CA LYS A 666 15.83 2.64 -11.49
C LYS A 666 15.18 3.41 -12.66
N ILE A 667 14.66 4.61 -12.41
CA ILE A 667 14.05 5.45 -13.44
C ILE A 667 15.15 6.01 -14.36
N SER A 668 16.24 6.55 -13.80
CA SER A 668 17.40 7.07 -14.53
C SER A 668 18.02 6.00 -15.45
N LEU A 669 18.24 4.78 -14.96
CA LEU A 669 18.78 3.68 -15.77
C LEU A 669 17.82 3.26 -16.89
N ALA A 670 16.50 3.30 -16.66
CA ALA A 670 15.52 2.97 -17.69
C ALA A 670 15.45 4.05 -18.79
N LEU A 671 15.39 5.33 -18.42
CA LEU A 671 15.45 6.48 -19.34
C LEU A 671 16.75 6.44 -20.17
N GLN A 672 17.90 6.27 -19.53
CA GLN A 672 19.20 6.18 -20.21
C GLN A 672 19.32 4.94 -21.11
N LYS A 673 18.75 3.79 -20.73
CA LYS A 673 18.71 2.61 -21.60
C LYS A 673 17.85 2.90 -22.83
N ARG A 674 16.63 3.38 -22.64
CA ARG A 674 15.69 3.72 -23.72
C ARG A 674 16.28 4.73 -24.69
N SER A 675 16.91 5.79 -24.19
CA SER A 675 17.62 6.79 -25.00
C SER A 675 18.73 6.16 -25.86
N LYS A 676 19.52 5.24 -25.31
CA LYS A 676 20.56 4.49 -26.05
C LYS A 676 19.97 3.53 -27.08
N ASP A 677 18.91 2.81 -26.73
CA ASP A 677 18.22 1.87 -27.63
C ASP A 677 17.64 2.62 -28.84
N ILE A 678 17.01 3.79 -28.62
CA ILE A 678 16.51 4.68 -29.67
C ILE A 678 17.67 5.21 -30.55
N ALA A 679 18.73 5.73 -29.94
CA ALA A 679 19.89 6.24 -30.68
C ALA A 679 20.59 5.13 -31.50
N PHE A 680 20.63 3.90 -30.99
CA PHE A 680 21.14 2.74 -31.70
C PHE A 680 20.26 2.37 -32.90
N ASN A 681 18.94 2.37 -32.75
CA ASN A 681 18.01 2.10 -33.84
C ASN A 681 18.13 3.14 -34.95
N ILE A 682 18.13 4.44 -34.61
CA ILE A 682 18.33 5.54 -35.57
C ILE A 682 19.66 5.40 -36.30
N ALA A 683 20.76 5.10 -35.58
CA ALA A 683 22.08 4.88 -36.19
C ALA A 683 22.11 3.64 -37.10
N LEU A 684 21.35 2.58 -36.77
CA LEU A 684 21.20 1.38 -37.59
C LEU A 684 20.41 1.65 -38.86
N GLU A 685 19.31 2.40 -38.77
CA GLU A 685 18.51 2.86 -39.92
C GLU A 685 19.34 3.76 -40.84
N GLU A 686 20.03 4.75 -40.28
CA GLU A 686 20.88 5.67 -41.04
C GLU A 686 22.05 4.93 -41.72
N ALA A 687 22.64 3.93 -41.03
CA ALA A 687 23.65 3.04 -41.62
C ALA A 687 23.09 2.07 -42.67
N VAL A 688 21.78 1.77 -42.66
CA VAL A 688 21.09 1.01 -43.72
C VAL A 688 20.83 1.92 -44.92
N VAL A 689 20.31 3.13 -44.71
CA VAL A 689 20.09 4.13 -45.78
C VAL A 689 21.40 4.45 -46.50
N ARG A 690 22.51 4.66 -45.76
CA ARG A 690 23.84 4.88 -46.34
C ARG A 690 24.40 3.69 -47.16
N ARG A 691 23.95 2.46 -46.91
CA ARG A 691 24.29 1.28 -47.74
C ARG A 691 23.37 1.14 -48.95
N SER A 692 22.12 1.59 -48.83
CA SER A 692 21.08 1.48 -49.86
C SER A 692 21.29 2.39 -51.08
N THR A 693 22.19 3.38 -51.00
CA THR A 693 22.47 4.31 -52.10
C THR A 693 23.33 3.72 -53.22
N ARG A 694 23.92 2.52 -53.03
CA ARG A 694 24.87 1.93 -54.00
C ARG A 694 24.40 0.64 -54.68
N VAL A 695 23.29 0.05 -54.23
CA VAL A 695 22.67 -1.15 -54.82
C VAL A 695 21.15 -1.05 -54.64
N HIS A 696 20.37 -1.23 -55.69
CA HIS A 696 18.93 -1.50 -55.57
C HIS A 696 18.72 -2.90 -54.99
N ALA A 697 18.54 -2.96 -53.67
CA ALA A 697 18.02 -4.12 -52.95
C ALA A 697 16.57 -3.83 -52.51
N PRO A 698 15.73 -4.87 -52.27
CA PRO A 698 14.35 -4.67 -51.85
C PRO A 698 14.23 -3.89 -50.54
N VAL A 699 13.10 -3.19 -50.38
CA VAL A 699 12.77 -2.36 -49.22
C VAL A 699 12.98 -3.14 -47.92
N ARG A 700 13.78 -2.57 -47.01
CA ARG A 700 13.76 -2.96 -45.59
C ARG A 700 12.64 -2.18 -44.92
N ASP A 701 11.79 -2.88 -44.17
CA ASP A 701 10.58 -2.30 -43.58
C ASP A 701 10.90 -1.09 -42.69
N ASN A 702 10.01 -0.09 -42.72
CA ASN A 702 10.02 1.00 -41.76
C ASN A 702 9.81 0.41 -40.34
N PRO A 703 10.68 0.69 -39.35
CA PRO A 703 10.51 0.18 -37.99
C PRO A 703 9.24 0.66 -37.29
N ALA A 704 8.64 1.79 -37.72
CA ALA A 704 7.30 2.20 -37.31
C ALA A 704 6.17 1.26 -37.81
N LYS A 705 6.51 0.17 -38.52
CA LYS A 705 5.62 -0.95 -38.87
C LYS A 705 6.04 -2.28 -38.19
N ALA A 706 6.90 -2.26 -37.16
CA ALA A 706 7.34 -3.47 -36.46
C ALA A 706 6.18 -4.32 -35.92
N PHE A 707 5.11 -3.69 -35.40
CA PHE A 707 3.87 -4.34 -34.98
C PHE A 707 3.16 -5.18 -36.07
N LEU A 708 3.37 -4.91 -37.37
CA LEU A 708 2.89 -5.77 -38.46
C LEU A 708 3.64 -7.10 -38.53
N ARG A 709 4.89 -7.11 -38.07
CA ARG A 709 5.78 -8.26 -37.99
C ARG A 709 5.77 -8.93 -36.61
N TYR A 710 4.86 -8.54 -35.72
CA TYR A 710 4.64 -9.21 -34.45
C TYR A 710 4.25 -10.67 -34.66
N VAL A 711 4.97 -11.58 -34.00
CA VAL A 711 4.70 -13.02 -33.98
C VAL A 711 4.55 -13.45 -32.52
N ASN A 712 3.39 -14.02 -32.19
CA ASN A 712 3.10 -14.46 -30.83
C ASN A 712 3.83 -15.79 -30.50
N LYS A 713 5.03 -15.68 -29.93
CA LYS A 713 5.88 -16.83 -29.52
C LYS A 713 5.31 -17.70 -28.39
N TRP A 714 4.07 -17.45 -27.94
CA TRP A 714 3.34 -18.28 -26.98
C TRP A 714 2.28 -19.17 -27.66
N LYS A 715 2.25 -19.19 -29.00
CA LYS A 715 1.49 -20.14 -29.83
C LYS A 715 2.34 -21.30 -30.40
N GLU A 716 3.64 -21.29 -30.12
CA GLU A 716 4.60 -22.39 -30.36
C GLU A 716 4.64 -23.31 -29.13
#